data_AF-A0A433T6I8-F1
#
_entry.id   AF-A0A433T6I8-F1
#
_cell.length_a   1.000
_cell.length_b   1.000
_cell.length_c   1.000
_cell.angle_alpha   90.00
_cell.angle_beta   90.00
_cell.angle_gamma   90.00
#
_symmetry.space_group_name_H-M   'P 1'
#
loop_
_entity.id
_entity.type
_entity.pdbx_description
1 polymer ?
#
loop_
_entity_poly.entity_id
_entity_poly.type
_entity_poly.pdbx_seq_one_letter_code
_entity_poly.pdbx_strand_id
1 'polypeptide(L)'
;MRQAKRLYQILADEGICFIFVRVDIFDNDWTLNVAKVCHVVATWFTNLSMACMFASSTFAIKLMEPITSAVVQYFIGRGHPLLRKSSNTDQPSIRNVALKSRMTTDEKSGVALRPFRSSLMGVAAICTIGLGLVRIQGLITDRALFITLTCVISGLAHVVYSYVSTGIVLQHMSVVSHAVTNILKRVLVVLLLYVTGNYHTPKQRIDLCTLSKYIILVTCSLFCGLFLGVVRDFKIPTTADSVFPAVVLDSAGYGQQFTQWSMARLATEKINDTQFERTFTHRAQELPNKEDLLPDLGGYLSQYKNDIEGFLQEDLVANPHRSSFLSRKLRTHVEVIKEAQRLHFDIIGTVLKKYKYAILFDLAAFENKGDPCISVGEMHFLARIKLKLLYYCSLCTKERFRMAEKIARRYSTDDLAILVHGGGNIVGYKESDDHRFSIFEIFKGFKIFVFPQSVFINNFKSSHFEICKKKYCCNENVTFVMRDHQSYRYAQQYFSGTTKYILAPDMAFQIGPMPRFLSPVFDIMWIRRTDTETPGYKAIPSAPPGIRMHVSDWWKWKTPGAPNSMERAHYICTNGFFYLQRGRVVITDRLHGHILATLMNIPHVLIDNKEHKLSAYHLSWTAGLENTYITDNPDTALDLALKLLEKYKDVLPPRLPFLQIDERTSKIVEFGKPEDGYA
;
A
#
# COMPACT_ATOMS: atom_id res chain seq x y z
N MET A 1 13.94 -32.31 -11.92
CA MET A 1 14.81 -32.40 -13.13
C MET A 1 15.12 -31.05 -13.79
N ARG A 2 14.16 -30.19 -14.20
CA ARG A 2 14.49 -28.84 -14.76
C ARG A 2 15.20 -27.90 -13.75
N GLN A 3 14.94 -28.08 -12.46
CA GLN A 3 15.61 -27.35 -11.37
C GLN A 3 17.08 -27.76 -11.20
N ALA A 4 17.37 -29.07 -11.22
CA ALA A 4 18.75 -29.58 -11.20
C ALA A 4 19.57 -29.08 -12.41
N LYS A 5 18.92 -28.95 -13.57
CA LYS A 5 19.53 -28.42 -14.80
C LYS A 5 19.96 -26.94 -14.68
N ARG A 6 19.17 -26.10 -14.01
CA ARG A 6 19.52 -24.69 -13.76
C ARG A 6 20.55 -24.54 -12.64
N LEU A 7 20.46 -25.37 -11.60
CA LEU A 7 21.42 -25.37 -10.49
C LEU A 7 22.81 -25.83 -10.97
N TYR A 8 22.89 -26.85 -11.82
CA TYR A 8 24.14 -27.32 -12.41
C TYR A 8 24.76 -26.27 -13.34
N GLN A 9 23.95 -25.53 -14.09
CA GLN A 9 24.42 -24.44 -14.95
C GLN A 9 25.00 -23.28 -14.13
N ILE A 10 24.34 -22.91 -13.02
CA ILE A 10 24.87 -21.91 -12.07
C ILE A 10 26.20 -22.39 -11.48
N LEU A 11 26.27 -23.64 -10.99
CA LEU A 11 27.48 -24.21 -10.40
C LEU A 11 28.64 -24.37 -11.41
N ALA A 12 28.33 -24.67 -12.68
CA ALA A 12 29.32 -24.75 -13.75
C ALA A 12 29.85 -23.37 -14.14
N ASP A 13 28.98 -22.36 -14.28
CA ASP A 13 29.39 -20.98 -14.60
C ASP A 13 30.20 -20.36 -13.44
N GLU A 14 29.84 -20.66 -12.18
CA GLU A 14 30.58 -20.27 -10.97
C GLU A 14 31.96 -20.96 -10.89
N GLY A 15 31.99 -22.29 -11.09
CA GLY A 15 33.22 -23.08 -11.05
C GLY A 15 34.19 -22.73 -12.18
N ILE A 16 33.70 -22.46 -13.38
CA ILE A 16 34.50 -21.98 -14.51
C ILE A 16 35.01 -20.56 -14.24
N CYS A 17 34.22 -19.66 -13.65
CA CYS A 17 34.75 -18.35 -13.22
C CYS A 17 35.88 -18.51 -12.18
N PHE A 18 35.75 -19.45 -11.23
CA PHE A 18 36.75 -19.70 -10.19
C PHE A 18 38.05 -20.37 -10.69
N ILE A 19 37.95 -21.27 -11.67
CA ILE A 19 39.10 -21.98 -12.26
C ILE A 19 39.87 -21.06 -13.24
N PHE A 20 39.16 -20.19 -13.98
CA PHE A 20 39.75 -19.40 -15.05
C PHE A 20 40.24 -18.02 -14.60
N VAL A 21 39.72 -17.47 -13.49
CA VAL A 21 40.36 -16.38 -12.76
C VAL A 21 41.30 -17.03 -11.75
N ARG A 22 42.61 -17.07 -12.04
CA ARG A 22 43.61 -17.54 -11.06
C ARG A 22 43.51 -16.64 -9.82
N VAL A 23 42.76 -17.07 -8.81
CA VAL A 23 42.62 -16.33 -7.55
C VAL A 23 43.84 -16.67 -6.70
N ASP A 24 44.94 -15.97 -6.92
CA ASP A 24 45.91 -15.80 -5.85
C ASP A 24 45.22 -14.91 -4.80
N ILE A 25 44.68 -15.54 -3.76
CA ILE A 25 43.89 -14.92 -2.67
C ILE A 25 44.78 -14.08 -1.75
N PHE A 26 46.11 -14.18 -1.88
CA PHE A 26 47.09 -13.50 -1.04
C PHE A 26 47.86 -12.43 -1.81
N ASP A 27 47.14 -11.43 -2.32
CA ASP A 27 47.75 -10.17 -2.75
C ASP A 27 47.36 -9.09 -1.72
N ASN A 28 48.35 -8.37 -1.19
CA ASN A 28 48.19 -7.38 -0.09
C ASN A 28 47.38 -6.12 -0.49
N ASP A 29 46.82 -6.06 -1.70
CA ASP A 29 46.07 -4.92 -2.21
C ASP A 29 44.56 -5.08 -1.98
N TRP A 30 44.07 -4.38 -0.96
CA TRP A 30 42.66 -4.30 -0.55
C TRP A 30 41.72 -3.96 -1.72
N THR A 31 42.11 -3.03 -2.59
CA THR A 31 41.26 -2.51 -3.67
C THR A 31 40.97 -3.59 -4.71
N LEU A 32 41.97 -4.41 -5.02
CA LEU A 32 41.85 -5.54 -5.93
C LEU A 32 40.96 -6.64 -5.35
N ASN A 33 41.07 -6.89 -4.04
CA ASN A 33 40.27 -7.88 -3.35
C ASN A 33 38.78 -7.47 -3.29
N VAL A 34 38.49 -6.19 -3.06
CA VAL A 34 37.12 -5.66 -3.15
C VAL A 34 36.55 -5.82 -4.57
N ALA A 35 37.31 -5.46 -5.61
CA ALA A 35 36.86 -5.61 -7.00
C ALA A 35 36.59 -7.09 -7.36
N LYS A 36 37.44 -8.02 -6.90
CA LYS A 36 37.27 -9.47 -7.09
C LYS A 36 35.98 -9.98 -6.42
N VAL A 37 35.77 -9.65 -5.15
CA VAL A 37 34.58 -10.07 -4.39
C VAL A 37 33.31 -9.51 -5.02
N CYS A 38 33.28 -8.22 -5.36
CA CYS A 38 32.13 -7.60 -6.03
C CYS A 38 31.84 -8.24 -7.39
N HIS A 39 32.87 -8.68 -8.14
CA HIS A 39 32.64 -9.36 -9.42
C HIS A 39 31.92 -10.70 -9.23
N VAL A 40 32.40 -11.53 -8.30
CA VAL A 40 31.84 -12.86 -8.05
C VAL A 40 30.39 -12.73 -7.59
N VAL A 41 30.14 -11.88 -6.61
CA VAL A 41 28.80 -11.72 -6.03
C VAL A 41 27.82 -11.11 -7.04
N ALA A 42 28.28 -10.16 -7.88
CA ALA A 42 27.45 -9.62 -8.96
C ALA A 42 27.09 -10.69 -10.01
N THR A 43 28.05 -11.53 -10.44
CA THR A 43 27.79 -12.61 -11.40
C THR A 43 26.78 -13.60 -10.83
N TRP A 44 26.95 -13.99 -9.56
CA TRP A 44 26.04 -14.91 -8.87
C TRP A 44 24.60 -14.39 -8.82
N PHE A 45 24.39 -13.16 -8.35
CA PHE A 45 23.05 -12.56 -8.27
C PHE A 45 22.41 -12.37 -9.64
N THR A 46 23.21 -12.11 -10.68
CA THR A 46 22.70 -11.98 -12.05
C THR A 46 22.19 -13.31 -12.58
N ASN A 47 22.96 -14.38 -12.38
CA ASN A 47 22.59 -15.72 -12.81
C ASN A 47 21.39 -16.25 -12.00
N LEU A 48 21.33 -15.97 -10.70
CA LEU A 48 20.17 -16.26 -9.86
C LEU A 48 18.92 -15.52 -10.35
N SER A 49 19.05 -14.23 -10.68
CA SER A 49 17.95 -13.43 -11.24
C SER A 49 17.46 -14.00 -12.57
N MET A 50 18.36 -14.35 -13.50
CA MET A 50 17.99 -14.99 -14.77
C MET A 50 17.37 -16.39 -14.58
N ALA A 51 17.68 -17.08 -13.48
CA ALA A 51 17.06 -18.36 -13.15
C ALA A 51 15.63 -18.20 -12.57
N CYS A 52 15.35 -17.08 -11.90
CA CYS A 52 14.10 -16.79 -11.21
C CYS A 52 13.10 -15.96 -12.04
N MET A 53 13.56 -15.19 -13.02
CA MET A 53 12.72 -14.33 -13.86
C MET A 53 13.22 -14.28 -15.31
N PHE A 54 12.43 -13.68 -16.21
CA PHE A 54 12.84 -13.51 -17.60
C PHE A 54 14.16 -12.73 -17.68
N ALA A 55 15.06 -13.18 -18.55
CA ALA A 55 16.36 -12.53 -18.73
C ALA A 55 16.20 -11.06 -19.12
N SER A 56 15.18 -10.72 -19.92
CA SER A 56 14.83 -9.34 -20.27
C SER A 56 14.52 -8.46 -19.06
N SER A 57 13.78 -8.99 -18.07
CA SER A 57 13.49 -8.28 -16.82
C SER A 57 14.74 -8.11 -15.95
N THR A 58 15.62 -9.12 -15.90
CA THR A 58 16.92 -9.01 -15.21
C THR A 58 17.79 -7.92 -15.83
N PHE A 59 17.83 -7.84 -17.17
CA PHE A 59 18.57 -6.80 -17.88
C PHE A 59 17.95 -5.41 -17.75
N ALA A 60 16.61 -5.31 -17.66
CA ALA A 60 15.90 -4.06 -17.43
C ALA A 60 16.22 -3.44 -16.06
N ILE A 61 16.21 -4.24 -14.99
CA ILE A 61 16.62 -3.81 -13.63
C ILE A 61 18.06 -3.28 -13.67
N LYS A 62 18.91 -3.99 -14.40
CA LYS A 62 20.31 -3.64 -14.60
C LYS A 62 20.53 -2.39 -15.47
N LEU A 63 19.51 -1.78 -16.08
CA LEU A 63 19.66 -0.48 -16.76
C LEU A 63 19.97 0.67 -15.80
N MET A 64 19.77 0.47 -14.48
CA MET A 64 20.05 1.47 -13.45
C MET A 64 21.55 1.61 -13.11
N GLU A 65 22.42 0.77 -13.67
CA GLU A 65 23.86 0.71 -13.37
C GLU A 65 24.62 2.05 -13.55
N PRO A 66 24.33 2.94 -14.52
CA PRO A 66 25.05 4.22 -14.60
C PRO A 66 24.63 5.21 -13.52
N ILE A 67 23.39 5.15 -13.05
CA ILE A 67 22.92 6.01 -11.95
C ILE A 67 23.66 5.60 -10.67
N THR A 68 23.71 4.30 -10.39
CA THR A 68 24.45 3.77 -9.24
C THR A 68 25.95 4.03 -9.36
N SER A 69 26.52 3.90 -10.57
CA SER A 69 27.94 4.23 -10.83
C SER A 69 28.27 5.70 -10.66
N ALA A 70 27.41 6.61 -11.13
CA ALA A 70 27.61 8.05 -10.96
C ALA A 70 27.55 8.44 -9.48
N VAL A 71 26.61 7.87 -8.73
CA VAL A 71 26.46 8.08 -7.29
C VAL A 71 27.68 7.55 -6.52
N VAL A 72 28.13 6.33 -6.82
CA VAL A 72 29.32 5.74 -6.17
C VAL A 72 30.59 6.53 -6.50
N GLN A 73 30.77 6.95 -7.76
CA GLN A 73 31.90 7.77 -8.16
C GLN A 73 31.89 9.15 -7.48
N TYR A 74 30.71 9.76 -7.33
CA TYR A 74 30.54 11.03 -6.62
C TYR A 74 30.93 10.93 -5.14
N PHE A 75 30.52 9.86 -4.45
CA PHE A 75 30.84 9.66 -3.03
C PHE A 75 32.31 9.32 -2.78
N ILE A 76 32.95 8.56 -3.68
CA ILE A 76 34.38 8.24 -3.58
C ILE A 76 35.24 9.47 -3.86
N GLY A 77 34.88 10.30 -4.85
CA GLY A 77 35.64 11.50 -5.23
C GLY A 77 35.68 12.62 -4.18
N ARG A 78 34.82 12.59 -3.15
CA ARG A 78 34.79 13.57 -2.04
C ARG A 78 35.27 13.03 -0.69
N GLY A 79 35.77 11.79 -0.62
CA GLY A 79 36.34 11.24 0.63
C GLY A 79 35.35 11.09 1.79
N HIS A 80 34.06 10.83 1.51
CA HIS A 80 33.02 10.79 2.54
C HIS A 80 33.02 9.46 3.34
N PRO A 81 32.87 9.46 4.69
CA PRO A 81 33.05 8.25 5.53
C PRO A 81 31.96 7.17 5.43
N LEU A 82 30.90 7.38 4.65
CA LEU A 82 29.69 6.54 4.66
C LEU A 82 29.82 5.20 3.91
N LEU A 83 30.83 5.03 3.05
CA LEU A 83 31.06 3.77 2.34
C LEU A 83 31.67 2.66 3.21
N ARG A 84 32.01 2.94 4.48
CA ARG A 84 32.46 1.90 5.42
C ARG A 84 31.30 1.07 6.02
N LYS A 85 30.02 1.43 5.74
CA LYS A 85 28.86 0.77 6.37
C LYS A 85 27.64 0.47 5.48
N SER A 86 27.66 0.73 4.17
CA SER A 86 26.48 0.47 3.33
C SER A 86 26.59 -0.83 2.50
N SER A 87 25.83 -1.86 2.88
CA SER A 87 25.69 -3.13 2.15
C SER A 87 24.66 -3.11 1.00
N ASN A 88 24.06 -1.95 0.68
CA ASN A 88 22.94 -1.82 -0.27
C ASN A 88 23.33 -1.20 -1.63
N THR A 89 24.61 -1.05 -1.93
CA THR A 89 25.11 -0.45 -3.18
C THR A 89 25.39 -1.49 -4.26
N ASP A 90 24.99 -1.17 -5.50
CA ASP A 90 25.05 -2.00 -6.71
C ASP A 90 26.50 -2.45 -7.01
N GLN A 91 26.82 -3.73 -6.75
CA GLN A 91 28.20 -4.25 -6.73
C GLN A 91 29.01 -4.14 -8.04
N PRO A 92 28.43 -4.20 -9.26
CA PRO A 92 29.18 -3.99 -10.50
C PRO A 92 29.81 -2.60 -10.61
N SER A 93 29.12 -1.58 -10.07
CA SER A 93 29.57 -0.19 -10.11
C SER A 93 30.81 0.04 -9.24
N ILE A 94 30.81 -0.53 -8.03
CA ILE A 94 31.93 -0.50 -7.08
C ILE A 94 33.16 -1.18 -7.69
N ARG A 95 32.98 -2.32 -8.36
CA ARG A 95 34.07 -3.02 -9.07
C ARG A 95 34.69 -2.16 -10.16
N ASN A 96 33.87 -1.57 -11.04
CA ASN A 96 34.40 -0.81 -12.18
C ASN A 96 35.12 0.48 -11.71
N VAL A 97 34.61 1.13 -10.65
CA VAL A 97 35.28 2.28 -10.02
C VAL A 97 36.61 1.89 -9.38
N ALA A 98 36.65 0.78 -8.63
CA ALA A 98 37.87 0.26 -8.01
C ALA A 98 38.95 -0.11 -9.06
N LEU A 99 38.55 -0.77 -10.15
CA LEU A 99 39.47 -1.11 -11.25
C LEU A 99 40.01 0.12 -11.98
N LYS A 100 39.15 1.12 -12.25
CA LYS A 100 39.57 2.34 -12.95
C LYS A 100 40.48 3.22 -12.08
N SER A 101 40.19 3.34 -10.79
CA SER A 101 41.01 4.08 -9.83
C SER A 101 42.45 3.57 -9.81
N ARG A 102 42.65 2.26 -9.99
CA ARG A 102 43.98 1.65 -10.06
C ARG A 102 44.67 1.86 -11.42
N MET A 103 43.90 1.77 -12.51
CA MET A 103 44.40 2.05 -13.87
C MET A 103 44.93 3.50 -14.02
N THR A 104 44.43 4.43 -13.19
CA THR A 104 44.86 5.83 -13.18
C THR A 104 46.04 6.13 -12.24
N THR A 105 46.30 5.31 -11.23
CA THR A 105 47.39 5.54 -10.25
C THR A 105 48.73 4.93 -10.65
N ASP A 106 48.77 4.01 -11.62
CA ASP A 106 49.98 3.32 -12.08
C ASP A 106 50.37 3.75 -13.51
N GLU A 107 50.98 4.94 -13.65
CA GLU A 107 51.38 5.49 -14.97
C GLU A 107 52.58 4.76 -15.62
N LYS A 108 53.20 3.77 -14.93
CA LYS A 108 54.34 2.99 -15.46
C LYS A 108 54.16 1.47 -15.50
N SER A 109 52.99 0.95 -15.15
CA SER A 109 52.61 -0.40 -15.50
C SER A 109 51.20 -0.37 -16.04
N GLY A 110 51.08 -0.19 -17.36
CA GLY A 110 49.84 -0.55 -18.05
C GLY A 110 49.41 -1.91 -17.51
N VAL A 111 48.15 -2.05 -17.11
CA VAL A 111 47.59 -3.33 -16.68
C VAL A 111 47.72 -4.28 -17.87
N ALA A 112 48.88 -4.93 -17.97
CA ALA A 112 49.11 -6.06 -18.83
C ALA A 112 48.32 -7.17 -18.17
N LEU A 113 47.02 -7.26 -18.53
CA LEU A 113 46.33 -8.54 -18.47
C LEU A 113 47.30 -9.55 -19.07
N ARG A 114 47.73 -10.52 -18.25
CA ARG A 114 48.62 -11.59 -18.73
C ARG A 114 48.05 -12.06 -20.07
N PRO A 115 48.87 -12.14 -21.14
CA PRO A 115 48.37 -12.44 -22.47
C PRO A 115 47.48 -13.67 -22.40
N PHE A 116 46.35 -13.63 -23.11
CA PHE A 116 45.39 -14.72 -23.23
C PHE A 116 46.17 -15.99 -23.62
N ARG A 117 46.56 -16.80 -22.62
CA ARG A 117 47.43 -17.95 -22.90
C ARG A 117 46.63 -18.92 -23.75
N SER A 118 47.23 -19.39 -24.85
CA SER A 118 46.74 -20.46 -25.71
C SER A 118 46.30 -21.72 -24.95
N SER A 119 46.73 -21.87 -23.69
CA SER A 119 46.24 -22.88 -22.74
C SER A 119 44.74 -22.79 -22.45
N LEU A 120 44.09 -21.62 -22.54
CA LEU A 120 42.66 -21.44 -22.27
C LEU A 120 41.77 -22.15 -23.32
N MET A 121 42.15 -22.00 -24.60
CA MET A 121 41.53 -22.74 -25.70
C MET A 121 41.90 -24.23 -25.66
N GLY A 122 43.12 -24.55 -25.23
CA GLY A 122 43.56 -25.93 -25.01
C GLY A 122 42.70 -26.68 -23.99
N VAL A 123 42.40 -26.08 -22.83
CA VAL A 123 41.56 -26.70 -21.79
C VAL A 123 40.11 -26.86 -22.27
N ALA A 124 39.55 -25.85 -22.95
CA ALA A 124 38.22 -25.96 -23.54
C ALA A 124 38.12 -27.06 -24.61
N ALA A 125 39.13 -27.18 -25.46
CA ALA A 125 39.24 -28.22 -26.49
C ALA A 125 39.41 -29.62 -25.86
N ILE A 126 40.24 -29.76 -24.82
CA ILE A 126 40.44 -31.02 -24.11
C ILE A 126 39.16 -31.45 -23.37
N CYS A 127 38.44 -30.52 -22.73
CA CYS A 127 37.16 -30.83 -22.08
C CYS A 127 36.07 -31.24 -23.10
N THR A 128 36.02 -30.61 -24.28
CA THR A 128 35.06 -30.97 -25.33
C THR A 128 35.41 -32.28 -26.03
N ILE A 129 36.68 -32.56 -26.29
CA ILE A 129 37.17 -33.84 -26.82
C ILE A 129 36.97 -34.96 -25.78
N GLY A 130 37.26 -34.71 -24.50
CA GLY A 130 37.03 -35.66 -23.41
C GLY A 130 35.56 -36.02 -23.22
N LEU A 131 34.65 -35.04 -23.31
CA LEU A 131 33.20 -35.28 -23.29
C LEU A 131 32.72 -36.07 -24.53
N GLY A 132 33.37 -35.87 -25.69
CA GLY A 132 33.15 -36.66 -26.90
C GLY A 132 33.67 -38.10 -26.82
N LEU A 133 34.75 -38.35 -26.07
CA LEU A 133 35.28 -39.70 -25.85
C LEU A 133 34.44 -40.51 -24.84
N VAL A 134 33.99 -39.86 -23.76
CA VAL A 134 33.06 -40.47 -22.77
C VAL A 134 31.70 -40.82 -23.39
N ARG A 135 31.30 -40.07 -24.42
CA ARG A 135 30.13 -40.33 -25.26
C ARG A 135 30.28 -41.58 -26.12
N ILE A 136 31.45 -41.81 -26.73
CA ILE A 136 31.75 -43.00 -27.52
C ILE A 136 31.74 -44.28 -26.65
N GLN A 137 32.08 -44.16 -25.36
CA GLN A 137 32.00 -45.24 -24.39
C GLN A 137 30.60 -45.46 -23.77
N GLY A 138 29.57 -44.74 -24.23
CA GLY A 138 28.17 -44.97 -23.82
C GLY A 138 27.79 -44.53 -22.39
N LEU A 139 28.68 -43.86 -21.66
CA LEU A 139 28.49 -43.50 -20.25
C LEU A 139 27.58 -42.28 -20.03
N ILE A 140 27.28 -41.47 -21.05
CA ILE A 140 26.49 -40.22 -20.93
C ILE A 140 25.41 -40.11 -22.03
N THR A 141 24.18 -39.80 -21.61
CA THR A 141 23.02 -39.60 -22.51
C THR A 141 23.12 -38.32 -23.35
N ASP A 142 22.48 -38.30 -24.53
CA ASP A 142 22.50 -37.20 -25.52
C ASP A 142 22.13 -35.86 -24.90
N ARG A 143 21.15 -35.91 -23.98
CA ARG A 143 20.63 -34.75 -23.28
C ARG A 143 21.64 -34.20 -22.28
N ALA A 144 22.38 -35.05 -21.57
CA ALA A 144 23.41 -34.61 -20.64
C ALA A 144 24.60 -34.00 -21.38
N LEU A 145 25.02 -34.59 -22.50
CA LEU A 145 26.09 -34.03 -23.35
C LEU A 145 25.73 -32.65 -23.89
N PHE A 146 24.52 -32.48 -24.44
CA PHE A 146 24.05 -31.20 -24.97
C PHE A 146 24.03 -30.11 -23.89
N ILE A 147 23.58 -30.45 -22.68
CA ILE A 147 23.52 -29.51 -21.55
C ILE A 147 24.93 -29.08 -21.14
N THR A 148 25.84 -30.04 -20.96
CA THR A 148 27.22 -29.76 -20.56
C THR A 148 27.94 -28.92 -21.61
N LEU A 149 27.79 -29.24 -22.90
CA LEU A 149 28.39 -28.47 -24.00
C LEU A 149 27.86 -27.03 -24.03
N THR A 150 26.54 -26.85 -23.84
CA THR A 150 25.92 -25.52 -23.80
C THR A 150 26.44 -24.70 -22.60
N CYS A 151 26.62 -25.32 -21.43
CA CYS A 151 27.18 -24.67 -20.25
C CYS A 151 28.64 -24.24 -20.49
N VAL A 152 29.46 -25.11 -21.10
CA VAL A 152 30.87 -24.79 -21.41
C VAL A 152 30.96 -23.63 -22.40
N ILE A 153 30.15 -23.63 -23.47
CA ILE A 153 30.12 -22.53 -24.45
C ILE A 153 29.67 -21.22 -23.78
N SER A 154 28.63 -21.27 -22.94
CA SER A 154 28.14 -20.12 -22.17
C SER A 154 29.22 -19.54 -21.25
N GLY A 155 29.90 -20.39 -20.49
CA GLY A 155 30.99 -19.99 -19.60
C GLY A 155 32.16 -19.36 -20.36
N LEU A 156 32.57 -19.94 -21.49
CA LEU A 156 33.63 -19.39 -22.34
C LEU A 156 33.25 -18.02 -22.90
N ALA A 157 32.03 -17.87 -23.41
CA ALA A 157 31.53 -16.59 -23.92
C ALA A 157 31.48 -15.53 -22.81
N HIS A 158 31.11 -15.90 -21.58
CA HIS A 158 31.09 -14.99 -20.43
C HIS A 158 32.50 -14.51 -20.04
N VAL A 159 33.49 -15.40 -20.04
CA VAL A 159 34.89 -15.06 -19.75
C VAL A 159 35.46 -14.15 -20.83
N VAL A 160 35.29 -14.49 -22.10
CA VAL A 160 35.76 -13.67 -23.24
C VAL A 160 35.13 -12.29 -23.21
N TYR A 161 33.81 -12.21 -22.99
CA TYR A 161 33.12 -10.93 -22.86
C TYR A 161 33.65 -10.09 -21.70
N SER A 162 33.83 -10.71 -20.52
CA SER A 162 34.30 -10.00 -19.33
C SER A 162 35.72 -9.47 -19.52
N TYR A 163 36.59 -10.25 -20.17
CA TYR A 163 37.94 -9.84 -20.54
C TYR A 163 37.92 -8.63 -21.49
N VAL A 164 37.16 -8.69 -22.58
CA VAL A 164 37.07 -7.58 -23.55
C VAL A 164 36.47 -6.32 -22.88
N SER A 165 35.37 -6.48 -22.15
CA SER A 165 34.65 -5.36 -21.54
C SER A 165 35.46 -4.65 -20.46
N THR A 166 36.04 -5.40 -19.51
CA THR A 166 36.75 -4.80 -18.37
C THR A 166 38.24 -4.59 -18.64
N GLY A 167 38.83 -5.40 -19.52
CA GLY A 167 40.25 -5.38 -19.82
C GLY A 167 40.65 -4.44 -20.94
N ILE A 168 39.80 -4.28 -21.97
CA ILE A 168 40.12 -3.48 -23.15
C ILE A 168 39.27 -2.21 -23.16
N VAL A 169 37.94 -2.35 -23.05
CA VAL A 169 37.01 -1.22 -23.21
C VAL A 169 37.07 -0.25 -22.02
N LEU A 170 37.10 -0.76 -20.79
CA LEU A 170 37.17 0.09 -19.58
C LEU A 170 38.48 0.90 -19.49
N GLN A 171 39.56 0.46 -20.13
CA GLN A 171 40.81 1.23 -20.20
C GLN A 171 40.62 2.54 -20.98
N HIS A 172 39.85 2.51 -22.07
CA HIS A 172 39.70 3.61 -23.01
C HIS A 172 38.50 4.52 -22.71
N MET A 173 37.69 4.19 -21.69
CA MET A 173 36.46 4.91 -21.35
C MET A 173 36.37 5.24 -19.86
N SER A 174 35.61 6.29 -19.50
CA SER A 174 35.27 6.57 -18.10
C SER A 174 34.32 5.50 -17.55
N VAL A 175 34.24 5.33 -16.22
CA VAL A 175 33.38 4.32 -15.58
C VAL A 175 31.91 4.54 -15.92
N VAL A 176 31.46 5.79 -15.94
CA VAL A 176 30.09 6.16 -16.29
C VAL A 176 29.85 5.92 -17.79
N SER A 177 30.78 6.29 -18.66
CA SER A 177 30.67 6.01 -20.10
C SER A 177 30.61 4.50 -20.39
N HIS A 178 31.40 3.69 -19.69
CA HIS A 178 31.37 2.23 -19.78
C HIS A 178 30.03 1.65 -19.31
N ALA A 179 29.46 2.19 -18.22
CA ALA A 179 28.13 1.81 -17.74
C ALA A 179 27.03 2.17 -18.75
N VAL A 180 27.13 3.33 -19.42
CA VAL A 180 26.20 3.73 -20.51
C VAL A 180 26.35 2.82 -21.73
N THR A 181 27.57 2.42 -22.13
CA THR A 181 27.77 1.43 -23.21
C THR A 181 27.17 0.06 -22.85
N ASN A 182 27.24 -0.34 -21.57
CA ASN A 182 26.58 -1.55 -21.09
C ASN A 182 25.04 -1.47 -21.16
N ILE A 183 24.43 -0.28 -21.03
CA ILE A 183 23.00 -0.07 -21.31
C ILE A 183 22.69 -0.39 -22.77
N LEU A 184 23.43 0.19 -23.71
CA LEU A 184 23.19 -0.01 -25.14
C LEU A 184 23.29 -1.49 -25.52
N LYS A 185 24.30 -2.19 -24.99
CA LYS A 185 24.41 -3.65 -25.13
C LYS A 185 23.16 -4.36 -24.59
N ARG A 186 22.69 -4.01 -23.39
CA ARG A 186 21.54 -4.67 -22.75
C ARG A 186 20.24 -4.42 -23.51
N VAL A 187 20.03 -3.21 -24.01
CA VAL A 187 18.89 -2.89 -24.89
C VAL A 187 18.95 -3.74 -26.16
N LEU A 188 20.12 -3.88 -26.77
CA LEU A 188 20.31 -4.74 -27.95
C LEU A 188 19.98 -6.21 -27.63
N VAL A 189 20.44 -6.73 -26.49
CA VAL A 189 20.15 -8.10 -26.04
C VAL A 189 18.67 -8.29 -25.73
N VAL A 190 18.00 -7.33 -25.10
CA VAL A 190 16.56 -7.38 -24.83
C VAL A 190 15.76 -7.37 -26.13
N LEU A 191 16.12 -6.51 -27.08
CA LEU A 191 15.50 -6.47 -28.40
C LEU A 191 15.71 -7.78 -29.16
N LEU A 192 16.93 -8.33 -29.13
CA LEU A 192 17.24 -9.59 -29.79
C LEU A 192 16.49 -10.75 -29.15
N LEU A 193 16.44 -10.82 -27.80
CA LEU A 193 15.65 -11.81 -27.06
C LEU A 193 14.14 -11.65 -27.28
N TYR A 194 13.66 -10.43 -27.50
CA TYR A 194 12.26 -10.15 -27.82
C TYR A 194 11.91 -10.64 -29.24
N VAL A 195 12.78 -10.36 -30.22
CA VAL A 195 12.63 -10.79 -31.62
C VAL A 195 12.75 -12.32 -31.74
N THR A 196 13.67 -12.96 -31.00
CA THR A 196 13.84 -14.42 -31.01
C THR A 196 12.89 -15.16 -30.05
N GLY A 197 12.15 -14.43 -29.19
CA GLY A 197 11.50 -14.96 -27.98
C GLY A 197 10.00 -15.26 -28.08
N ASN A 198 9.44 -15.38 -29.30
CA ASN A 198 8.13 -16.02 -29.43
C ASN A 198 8.30 -17.54 -29.23
N TYR A 199 7.43 -18.12 -28.39
CA TYR A 199 7.40 -19.51 -27.90
C TYR A 199 8.18 -19.82 -26.60
N HIS A 200 7.61 -19.47 -25.45
CA HIS A 200 7.41 -20.44 -24.36
C HIS A 200 6.32 -19.99 -23.37
N THR A 201 5.38 -20.90 -23.11
CA THR A 201 4.16 -20.69 -22.31
C THR A 201 4.43 -20.61 -20.80
N PRO A 202 3.63 -19.84 -20.04
CA PRO A 202 3.86 -19.59 -18.62
C PRO A 202 3.20 -20.68 -17.75
N LYS A 203 3.87 -21.83 -17.60
CA LYS A 203 3.52 -22.79 -16.54
C LYS A 203 4.78 -23.40 -15.94
N GLN A 204 5.19 -22.85 -14.78
CA GLN A 204 5.85 -23.51 -13.64
C GLN A 204 6.62 -22.46 -12.81
N ARG A 205 5.97 -21.90 -11.78
CA ARG A 205 6.67 -21.24 -10.66
C ARG A 205 7.24 -22.33 -9.75
N ILE A 206 8.48 -22.14 -9.31
CA ILE A 206 9.21 -23.05 -8.40
C ILE A 206 8.78 -22.78 -6.95
N ASP A 207 8.57 -23.83 -6.18
CA ASP A 207 8.32 -23.76 -4.73
C ASP A 207 9.60 -23.32 -3.98
N LEU A 208 9.56 -22.12 -3.39
CA LEU A 208 10.73 -21.43 -2.79
C LEU A 208 11.29 -22.17 -1.55
N CYS A 209 10.48 -22.96 -0.85
CA CYS A 209 10.83 -23.53 0.45
C CYS A 209 11.85 -24.68 0.37
N THR A 210 11.91 -25.39 -0.76
CA THR A 210 12.83 -26.52 -0.96
C THR A 210 14.17 -26.05 -1.51
N LEU A 211 14.18 -24.96 -2.28
CA LEU A 211 15.38 -24.38 -2.86
C LEU A 211 16.23 -23.63 -1.80
N SER A 212 15.59 -22.98 -0.83
CA SER A 212 16.29 -22.27 0.25
C SER A 212 17.10 -23.20 1.16
N LYS A 213 16.59 -24.42 1.43
CA LYS A 213 17.26 -25.40 2.31
C LYS A 213 18.58 -25.94 1.74
N TYR A 214 18.64 -26.15 0.42
CA TYR A 214 19.88 -26.60 -0.24
C TYR A 214 20.88 -25.45 -0.47
N ILE A 215 20.38 -24.23 -0.71
CA ILE A 215 21.23 -23.05 -0.89
C ILE A 215 21.92 -22.69 0.44
N ILE A 216 21.19 -22.66 1.56
CA ILE A 216 21.75 -22.35 2.89
C ILE A 216 22.87 -23.34 3.27
N LEU A 217 22.67 -24.63 3.00
CA LEU A 217 23.67 -25.66 3.30
C LEU A 217 24.98 -25.43 2.54
N VAL A 218 24.90 -25.13 1.23
CA VAL A 218 26.08 -24.91 0.38
C VAL A 218 26.74 -23.56 0.66
N THR A 219 25.97 -22.51 0.95
CA THR A 219 26.52 -21.21 1.36
C THR A 219 27.23 -21.27 2.70
N CYS A 220 26.73 -22.01 3.69
CA CYS A 220 27.40 -22.16 4.98
C CYS A 220 28.73 -22.93 4.85
N SER A 221 28.81 -23.93 3.96
CA SER A 221 30.06 -24.68 3.72
C SER A 221 31.14 -23.83 3.04
N LEU A 222 30.76 -22.95 2.11
CA LEU A 222 31.69 -22.04 1.42
C LEU A 222 32.07 -20.81 2.25
N PHE A 223 31.15 -20.29 3.09
CA PHE A 223 31.43 -19.17 3.99
C PHE A 223 32.38 -19.53 5.15
N CYS A 224 32.31 -20.76 5.67
CA CYS A 224 33.21 -21.20 6.75
C CYS A 224 34.69 -21.19 6.36
N GLY A 225 35.02 -21.39 5.07
CA GLY A 225 36.41 -21.31 4.59
C GLY A 225 36.97 -19.89 4.49
N LEU A 226 36.14 -18.91 4.16
CA LEU A 226 36.53 -17.51 3.96
C LEU A 226 36.55 -16.69 5.27
N PHE A 227 35.70 -17.05 6.25
CA PHE A 227 35.59 -16.29 7.50
C PHE A 227 36.68 -16.62 8.53
N LEU A 228 37.28 -17.82 8.47
CA LEU A 228 38.33 -18.24 9.43
C LEU A 228 39.69 -17.57 9.19
N GLY A 229 39.92 -16.96 8.03
CA GLY A 229 41.18 -16.24 7.72
C GLY A 229 41.16 -14.74 8.04
N VAL A 230 39.99 -14.10 8.03
CA VAL A 230 39.86 -12.63 8.07
C VAL A 230 39.57 -12.10 9.48
N VAL A 231 39.19 -12.96 10.44
CA VAL A 231 38.75 -12.55 11.79
C VAL A 231 39.81 -12.80 12.88
N ARG A 232 41.11 -12.67 12.56
CA ARG A 232 42.14 -12.81 13.61
C ARG A 232 42.32 -11.56 14.48
N ASP A 233 41.88 -10.38 14.01
CA ASP A 233 42.10 -9.10 14.74
C ASP A 233 40.84 -8.28 15.06
N PHE A 234 39.63 -8.81 14.84
CA PHE A 234 38.40 -8.09 15.18
C PHE A 234 37.79 -8.58 16.51
N LYS A 235 38.02 -7.81 17.60
CA LYS A 235 37.25 -7.95 18.84
C LYS A 235 35.85 -7.34 18.63
N ILE A 236 34.83 -8.20 18.58
CA ILE A 236 33.42 -7.81 18.53
C ILE A 236 32.90 -7.63 19.97
N PRO A 237 32.27 -6.51 20.33
CA PRO A 237 31.53 -6.39 21.58
C PRO A 237 30.25 -7.23 21.49
N THR A 238 30.08 -8.12 22.47
CA THR A 238 28.87 -8.90 22.68
C THR A 238 27.72 -8.01 23.15
N THR A 239 26.66 -7.86 22.33
CA THR A 239 25.26 -7.74 22.78
C THR A 239 24.27 -7.74 21.59
N ALA A 240 23.26 -8.59 21.72
CA ALA A 240 21.89 -8.54 21.15
C ALA A 240 21.64 -8.84 19.65
N ASP A 241 21.24 -10.10 19.43
CA ASP A 241 20.07 -10.60 18.67
C ASP A 241 19.82 -10.20 17.21
N SER A 242 19.94 -11.24 16.38
CA SER A 242 19.53 -11.47 14.99
C SER A 242 18.36 -10.65 14.43
N VAL A 243 18.67 -9.73 13.49
CA VAL A 243 17.69 -9.11 12.56
C VAL A 243 17.99 -9.40 11.09
N PHE A 244 19.08 -10.11 10.78
CA PHE A 244 19.59 -10.18 9.40
C PHE A 244 18.76 -11.02 8.40
N PRO A 245 18.10 -12.13 8.78
CA PRO A 245 17.31 -12.91 7.81
C PRO A 245 15.89 -12.39 7.55
N ALA A 246 15.32 -11.58 8.45
CA ALA A 246 13.93 -11.12 8.35
C ALA A 246 13.76 -9.99 7.33
N VAL A 247 14.77 -9.13 7.15
CA VAL A 247 14.70 -7.96 6.26
C VAL A 247 14.74 -8.33 4.77
N VAL A 248 15.32 -9.49 4.43
CA VAL A 248 15.52 -9.91 3.02
C VAL A 248 14.32 -10.66 2.45
N LEU A 249 13.52 -11.32 3.28
CA LEU A 249 12.31 -12.04 2.85
C LEU A 249 11.07 -11.13 2.78
N ASP A 250 11.06 -10.00 3.49
CA ASP A 250 9.92 -9.06 3.50
C ASP A 250 9.95 -8.05 2.33
N SER A 251 11.11 -7.80 1.72
CA SER A 251 11.26 -6.77 0.67
C SER A 251 10.63 -7.12 -0.69
N ALA A 252 10.23 -8.37 -0.94
CA ALA A 252 9.66 -8.79 -2.23
C ALA A 252 8.17 -8.47 -2.38
N GLY A 253 7.44 -8.27 -1.28
CA GLY A 253 6.04 -7.83 -1.29
C GLY A 253 5.87 -6.31 -1.29
N TYR A 254 6.84 -5.58 -0.72
CA TYR A 254 6.77 -4.13 -0.58
C TYR A 254 7.26 -3.35 -1.80
N GLY A 255 8.07 -3.93 -2.69
CA GLY A 255 8.67 -3.19 -3.81
C GLY A 255 7.68 -2.48 -4.74
N GLN A 256 6.48 -3.04 -4.95
CA GLN A 256 5.46 -2.42 -5.81
C GLN A 256 4.69 -1.30 -5.10
N GLN A 257 4.43 -1.44 -3.80
CA GLN A 257 3.76 -0.41 -2.98
C GLN A 257 4.74 0.72 -2.60
N PHE A 258 5.99 0.40 -2.31
CA PHE A 258 7.03 1.35 -1.93
C PHE A 258 7.42 2.25 -3.11
N THR A 259 7.42 1.76 -4.35
CA THR A 259 7.72 2.60 -5.53
C THR A 259 6.56 3.55 -5.85
N GLN A 260 5.31 3.12 -5.66
CA GLN A 260 4.14 4.00 -5.77
C GLN A 260 4.08 5.02 -4.62
N TRP A 261 4.47 4.62 -3.40
CA TRP A 261 4.56 5.51 -2.23
C TRP A 261 5.73 6.49 -2.30
N SER A 262 6.89 6.08 -2.82
CA SER A 262 8.06 6.96 -2.96
C SER A 262 7.82 8.02 -4.03
N MET A 263 7.11 7.68 -5.11
CA MET A 263 6.66 8.63 -6.12
C MET A 263 5.59 9.58 -5.57
N ALA A 264 4.68 9.10 -4.70
CA ALA A 264 3.76 9.96 -3.96
C ALA A 264 4.47 10.87 -2.96
N ARG A 265 5.58 10.43 -2.35
CA ARG A 265 6.40 11.19 -1.39
C ARG A 265 7.28 12.25 -2.06
N LEU A 266 7.81 11.96 -3.25
CA LEU A 266 8.55 12.93 -4.08
C LEU A 266 7.62 13.99 -4.69
N ALA A 267 6.33 13.69 -4.88
CA ALA A 267 5.32 14.67 -5.27
C ALA A 267 4.83 15.56 -4.11
N THR A 268 5.13 15.22 -2.85
CA THR A 268 4.64 15.92 -1.65
C THR A 268 5.71 16.62 -0.82
N GLU A 269 6.92 16.86 -1.36
CA GLU A 269 8.03 17.56 -0.68
C GLU A 269 7.74 19.02 -0.23
N LYS A 270 6.50 19.50 -0.34
CA LYS A 270 6.03 20.77 0.23
C LYS A 270 4.99 20.66 1.34
N ILE A 271 4.60 19.46 1.78
CA ILE A 271 3.59 19.28 2.82
C ILE A 271 4.25 18.77 4.10
N ASN A 272 4.62 19.71 4.96
CA ASN A 272 5.11 19.44 6.31
C ASN A 272 3.93 19.09 7.24
N ASP A 273 3.12 18.10 6.85
CA ASP A 273 1.91 17.73 7.60
C ASP A 273 2.05 16.31 8.12
N THR A 274 2.50 16.21 9.38
CA THR A 274 2.60 14.97 10.16
C THR A 274 1.30 14.16 10.17
N GLN A 275 0.18 14.76 9.78
CA GLN A 275 -1.12 14.11 9.72
C GLN A 275 -1.22 13.11 8.54
N PHE A 276 -0.60 13.39 7.38
CA PHE A 276 -0.53 12.42 6.29
C PHE A 276 0.32 11.20 6.68
N GLU A 277 1.33 11.38 7.54
CA GLU A 277 2.09 10.27 8.08
C GLU A 277 1.24 9.38 8.99
N ARG A 278 0.10 9.84 9.52
CA ARG A 278 -0.77 9.03 10.40
C ARG A 278 -1.88 8.29 9.64
N THR A 279 -1.81 8.24 8.32
CA THR A 279 -2.83 7.63 7.47
C THR A 279 -2.26 6.47 6.66
N PHE A 280 -2.67 5.24 7.00
CA PHE A 280 -2.15 3.97 6.43
C PHE A 280 -0.62 3.78 6.46
N THR A 281 0.12 4.58 7.24
CA THR A 281 1.57 4.37 7.47
C THR A 281 1.83 3.68 8.81
N HIS A 282 3.09 3.33 9.10
CA HIS A 282 3.51 2.81 10.41
C HIS A 282 3.10 3.70 11.60
N ARG A 283 2.96 5.02 11.39
CA ARG A 283 2.52 5.96 12.43
C ARG A 283 1.00 6.05 12.59
N ALA A 284 0.22 5.31 11.79
CA ALA A 284 -1.25 5.41 11.85
C ALA A 284 -1.85 4.92 13.18
N GLN A 285 -1.08 4.18 13.97
CA GLN A 285 -1.44 3.70 15.31
C GLN A 285 -1.03 4.69 16.41
N GLU A 286 -0.22 5.70 16.09
CA GLU A 286 0.21 6.70 17.06
C GLU A 286 -0.95 7.64 17.41
N LEU A 287 -1.16 7.83 18.71
CA LEU A 287 -2.11 8.83 19.20
C LEU A 287 -1.59 10.22 18.80
N PRO A 288 -2.41 11.06 18.11
CA PRO A 288 -2.02 12.43 17.81
C PRO A 288 -1.85 13.25 19.09
N ASN A 289 -0.96 14.24 19.06
CA ASN A 289 -0.87 15.21 20.15
C ASN A 289 -2.18 16.01 20.21
N LYS A 290 -2.61 16.38 21.41
CA LYS A 290 -3.90 17.08 21.59
C LYS A 290 -3.89 18.41 20.85
N GLU A 291 -2.75 19.10 20.87
CA GLU A 291 -2.51 20.39 20.21
C GLU A 291 -2.67 20.29 18.69
N ASP A 292 -2.28 19.16 18.08
CA ASP A 292 -2.39 18.95 16.62
C ASP A 292 -3.84 18.96 16.13
N LEU A 293 -4.78 18.61 17.03
CA LEU A 293 -6.21 18.48 16.76
C LEU A 293 -7.01 19.74 17.13
N LEU A 294 -6.41 20.70 17.81
CA LEU A 294 -7.10 21.95 18.17
C LEU A 294 -7.32 22.83 16.93
N PRO A 295 -8.44 23.57 16.88
CA PRO A 295 -8.68 24.53 15.81
C PRO A 295 -7.65 25.67 15.86
N ASP A 296 -7.23 26.16 14.70
CA ASP A 296 -6.34 27.33 14.61
C ASP A 296 -7.12 28.62 14.87
N LEU A 297 -6.91 29.20 16.05
CA LEU A 297 -7.55 30.45 16.49
C LEU A 297 -6.81 31.72 16.05
N GLY A 298 -5.69 31.59 15.33
CA GLY A 298 -4.93 32.72 14.78
C GLY A 298 -5.49 33.26 13.47
N GLY A 299 -6.26 32.45 12.74
CA GLY A 299 -6.82 32.80 11.43
C GLY A 299 -8.25 33.37 11.49
N TYR A 300 -9.09 32.94 10.55
CA TYR A 300 -10.48 33.42 10.40
C TYR A 300 -11.39 33.02 11.58
N LEU A 301 -10.97 32.04 12.40
CA LEU A 301 -11.67 31.64 13.62
C LEU A 301 -11.40 32.55 14.82
N SER A 302 -10.44 33.49 14.72
CA SER A 302 -10.12 34.45 15.78
C SER A 302 -11.34 35.26 16.26
N GLN A 303 -12.27 35.58 15.36
CA GLN A 303 -13.53 36.26 15.69
C GLN A 303 -14.45 35.45 16.63
N TYR A 304 -14.26 34.13 16.71
CA TYR A 304 -15.01 33.22 17.58
C TYR A 304 -14.16 32.68 18.74
N LYS A 305 -12.97 33.25 18.98
CA LYS A 305 -11.97 32.70 19.90
C LYS A 305 -12.55 32.35 21.27
N ASN A 306 -13.20 33.32 21.93
CA ASN A 306 -13.76 33.13 23.27
C ASN A 306 -14.82 32.01 23.31
N ASP A 307 -15.70 31.95 22.30
CA ASP A 307 -16.74 30.93 22.21
C ASP A 307 -16.15 29.53 21.99
N ILE A 308 -15.11 29.44 21.16
CA ILE A 308 -14.42 28.17 20.87
C ILE A 308 -13.64 27.71 22.12
N GLU A 309 -12.93 28.60 22.79
CA GLU A 309 -12.21 28.27 24.04
C GLU A 309 -13.17 27.77 25.13
N GLY A 310 -14.35 28.40 25.27
CA GLY A 310 -15.41 27.91 26.15
C GLY A 310 -15.93 26.53 25.75
N PHE A 311 -16.23 26.34 24.46
CA PHE A 311 -16.69 25.05 23.92
C PHE A 311 -15.69 23.91 24.14
N LEU A 312 -14.39 24.17 23.98
CA LEU A 312 -13.34 23.16 24.15
C LEU A 312 -13.22 22.64 25.60
N GLN A 313 -13.83 23.32 26.58
CA GLN A 313 -13.87 22.90 27.99
C GLN A 313 -15.17 22.15 28.36
N GLU A 314 -16.16 22.09 27.47
CA GLU A 314 -17.45 21.45 27.75
C GLU A 314 -17.35 19.91 27.83
N ASP A 315 -18.12 19.31 28.74
CA ASP A 315 -18.35 17.85 28.73
C ASP A 315 -19.37 17.48 27.65
N LEU A 316 -18.85 17.05 26.50
CA LEU A 316 -19.64 16.65 25.33
C LEU A 316 -20.33 15.29 25.50
N VAL A 317 -19.90 14.47 26.47
CA VAL A 317 -20.59 13.22 26.81
C VAL A 317 -21.89 13.53 27.57
N ALA A 318 -21.88 14.56 28.41
CA ALA A 318 -23.05 15.08 29.11
C ALA A 318 -23.93 15.98 28.23
N ASN A 319 -23.33 16.68 27.25
CA ASN A 319 -24.05 17.60 26.36
C ASN A 319 -23.91 17.22 24.87
N PRO A 320 -24.45 16.07 24.40
CA PRO A 320 -24.23 15.59 23.03
C PRO A 320 -24.65 16.56 21.92
N HIS A 321 -25.66 17.39 22.14
CA HIS A 321 -26.10 18.38 21.14
C HIS A 321 -25.04 19.43 20.80
N ARG A 322 -24.09 19.67 21.72
CA ARG A 322 -23.01 20.64 21.55
C ARG A 322 -21.89 20.13 20.65
N SER A 323 -21.78 18.82 20.42
CA SER A 323 -20.69 18.20 19.64
C SER A 323 -20.53 18.78 18.23
N SER A 324 -21.58 19.28 17.59
CA SER A 324 -21.52 19.88 16.25
C SER A 324 -21.20 21.37 16.22
N PHE A 325 -20.80 21.98 17.34
CA PHE A 325 -20.63 23.44 17.46
C PHE A 325 -19.72 24.05 16.38
N LEU A 326 -18.64 23.36 16.03
CA LEU A 326 -17.68 23.81 15.02
C LEU A 326 -18.10 23.51 13.58
N SER A 327 -19.04 22.60 13.34
CA SER A 327 -19.40 22.10 11.98
C SER A 327 -19.61 23.20 10.93
N ARG A 328 -20.30 24.30 11.28
CA ARG A 328 -20.55 25.43 10.36
C ARG A 328 -19.39 26.41 10.22
N LYS A 329 -18.38 26.32 11.08
CA LYS A 329 -17.22 27.22 11.13
C LYS A 329 -16.00 26.65 10.41
N LEU A 330 -15.90 25.32 10.29
CA LEU A 330 -14.76 24.67 9.64
C LEU A 330 -14.94 24.71 8.12
N ARG A 331 -13.95 25.22 7.39
CA ARG A 331 -14.05 25.47 5.94
C ARG A 331 -13.35 24.41 5.11
N THR A 332 -12.30 23.82 5.66
CA THR A 332 -11.43 22.88 4.96
C THR A 332 -11.63 21.44 5.44
N HIS A 333 -11.29 20.48 4.57
CA HIS A 333 -11.35 19.06 4.92
C HIS A 333 -10.45 18.69 6.12
N VAL A 334 -9.24 19.27 6.21
CA VAL A 334 -8.30 18.99 7.31
C VAL A 334 -8.90 19.42 8.65
N GLU A 335 -9.47 20.61 8.73
CA GLU A 335 -10.13 21.10 9.94
C GLU A 335 -11.27 20.18 10.38
N VAL A 336 -12.14 19.78 9.44
CA VAL A 336 -13.23 18.83 9.70
C VAL A 336 -12.70 17.49 10.19
N ILE A 337 -11.64 16.97 9.58
CA ILE A 337 -11.02 15.70 9.98
C ILE A 337 -10.42 15.80 11.39
N LYS A 338 -9.68 16.89 11.68
CA LYS A 338 -9.10 17.15 13.00
C LYS A 338 -10.18 17.22 14.08
N GLU A 339 -11.23 17.99 13.82
CA GLU A 339 -12.36 18.11 14.74
C GLU A 339 -13.05 16.76 14.94
N ALA A 340 -13.30 16.00 13.88
CA ALA A 340 -13.92 14.70 14.00
C ALA A 340 -13.06 13.73 14.84
N GLN A 341 -11.75 13.72 14.63
CA GLN A 341 -10.81 12.94 15.43
C GLN A 341 -10.77 13.40 16.89
N ARG A 342 -10.77 14.71 17.15
CA ARG A 342 -10.83 15.29 18.50
C ARG A 342 -12.09 14.83 19.23
N LEU A 343 -13.26 14.97 18.59
CA LEU A 343 -14.54 14.54 19.15
C LEU A 343 -14.57 13.04 19.47
N HIS A 344 -13.98 12.20 18.62
CA HIS A 344 -13.82 10.77 18.94
C HIS A 344 -13.01 10.56 20.22
N PHE A 345 -11.89 11.26 20.42
CA PHE A 345 -11.09 11.12 21.64
C PHE A 345 -11.80 11.71 22.88
N ASP A 346 -12.37 12.90 22.76
CA ASP A 346 -13.03 13.60 23.87
C ASP A 346 -14.32 12.91 24.32
N ILE A 347 -15.06 12.28 23.39
CA ILE A 347 -16.34 11.62 23.66
C ILE A 347 -16.14 10.11 23.85
N ILE A 348 -15.77 9.42 22.78
CA ILE A 348 -15.65 7.95 22.77
C ILE A 348 -14.46 7.51 23.63
N GLY A 349 -13.33 8.22 23.52
CA GLY A 349 -12.13 7.94 24.31
C GLY A 349 -12.39 8.12 25.80
N THR A 350 -13.10 9.17 26.21
CA THR A 350 -13.48 9.37 27.62
C THR A 350 -14.33 8.23 28.17
N VAL A 351 -15.24 7.66 27.38
CA VAL A 351 -16.09 6.52 27.78
C VAL A 351 -15.29 5.22 27.84
N LEU A 352 -14.36 5.00 26.89
CA LEU A 352 -13.67 3.72 26.72
C LEU A 352 -12.32 3.62 27.46
N LYS A 353 -11.65 4.74 27.78
CA LYS A 353 -10.30 4.74 28.40
C LYS A 353 -10.17 3.99 29.72
N LYS A 354 -11.29 3.78 30.42
CA LYS A 354 -11.31 3.05 31.70
C LYS A 354 -11.16 1.54 31.53
N TYR A 355 -11.46 1.01 30.34
CA TYR A 355 -11.33 -0.41 30.04
C TYR A 355 -9.93 -0.71 29.50
N LYS A 356 -9.46 -1.93 29.75
CA LYS A 356 -8.16 -2.43 29.25
C LYS A 356 -8.34 -3.34 28.05
N TYR A 357 -9.50 -4.00 27.97
CA TYR A 357 -9.80 -5.02 26.99
C TYR A 357 -11.11 -4.72 26.27
N ALA A 358 -11.20 -5.21 25.03
CA ALA A 358 -12.41 -5.14 24.23
C ALA A 358 -12.69 -6.44 23.47
N ILE A 359 -13.96 -6.70 23.19
CA ILE A 359 -14.41 -7.64 22.16
C ILE A 359 -15.26 -6.87 21.14
N LEU A 360 -14.99 -7.02 19.85
CA LEU A 360 -15.70 -6.31 18.78
C LEU A 360 -16.60 -7.22 17.95
N PHE A 361 -17.88 -6.89 17.87
CA PHE A 361 -18.88 -7.58 17.06
C PHE A 361 -19.26 -6.79 15.80
N ASP A 362 -19.80 -7.51 14.82
CA ASP A 362 -20.33 -6.97 13.55
C ASP A 362 -19.32 -6.23 12.68
N LEU A 363 -18.04 -6.62 12.74
CA LEU A 363 -17.02 -6.04 11.87
C LEU A 363 -17.42 -6.17 10.39
N ALA A 364 -17.52 -5.05 9.68
CA ALA A 364 -17.89 -5.03 8.28
C ALA A 364 -16.71 -5.38 7.37
N ALA A 365 -16.85 -6.48 6.64
CA ALA A 365 -15.85 -6.99 5.69
C ALA A 365 -16.45 -7.43 4.35
N PHE A 366 -17.59 -6.83 3.97
CA PHE A 366 -18.32 -7.11 2.72
C PHE A 366 -18.18 -5.95 1.71
N GLU A 367 -18.56 -6.17 0.45
CA GLU A 367 -18.18 -5.32 -0.71
C GLU A 367 -18.77 -3.90 -0.76
N ASN A 368 -19.59 -3.49 0.21
CA ASN A 368 -19.89 -2.07 0.40
C ASN A 368 -18.57 -1.37 0.75
N LYS A 369 -18.15 -0.33 0.03
CA LYS A 369 -16.86 0.32 0.32
C LYS A 369 -16.90 1.22 1.57
N GLY A 370 -18.11 1.59 2.02
CA GLY A 370 -18.31 2.44 3.18
C GLY A 370 -18.07 1.74 4.52
N ASP A 371 -18.84 0.69 4.81
CA ASP A 371 -18.83 0.03 6.13
C ASP A 371 -17.43 -0.53 6.53
N PRO A 372 -16.64 -1.10 5.60
CA PRO A 372 -15.25 -1.45 5.88
C PRO A 372 -14.35 -0.28 6.23
N CYS A 373 -14.62 0.94 5.74
CA CYS A 373 -13.88 2.13 6.17
C CYS A 373 -14.25 2.56 7.59
N ILE A 374 -15.48 2.32 8.03
CA ILE A 374 -15.85 2.45 9.45
C ILE A 374 -15.02 1.46 10.26
N SER A 375 -14.94 0.19 9.82
CA SER A 375 -14.18 -0.85 10.50
C SER A 375 -12.69 -0.50 10.60
N VAL A 376 -12.09 0.03 9.54
CA VAL A 376 -10.70 0.51 9.54
C VAL A 376 -10.53 1.69 10.51
N GLY A 377 -11.47 2.64 10.51
CA GLY A 377 -11.48 3.76 11.44
C GLY A 377 -11.58 3.34 12.92
N GLU A 378 -12.44 2.35 13.22
CA GLU A 378 -12.54 1.73 14.54
C GLU A 378 -11.22 1.07 14.95
N MET A 379 -10.56 0.32 14.06
CA MET A 379 -9.26 -0.29 14.33
C MET A 379 -8.18 0.76 14.64
N HIS A 380 -8.10 1.83 13.85
CA HIS A 380 -7.17 2.93 14.11
C HIS A 380 -7.45 3.58 15.46
N PHE A 381 -8.70 3.87 15.76
CA PHE A 381 -9.09 4.45 17.05
C PHE A 381 -8.69 3.58 18.23
N LEU A 382 -9.05 2.29 18.19
CA LEU A 382 -8.74 1.33 19.25
C LEU A 382 -7.22 1.18 19.47
N ALA A 383 -6.45 1.15 18.39
CA ALA A 383 -4.98 1.13 18.47
C ALA A 383 -4.42 2.39 19.14
N ARG A 384 -4.93 3.58 18.77
CA ARG A 384 -4.49 4.88 19.29
C ARG A 384 -4.78 5.05 20.79
N ILE A 385 -5.94 4.58 21.26
CA ILE A 385 -6.27 4.58 22.70
C ILE A 385 -5.66 3.40 23.46
N LYS A 386 -4.89 2.53 22.79
CA LYS A 386 -4.23 1.34 23.35
C LYS A 386 -5.20 0.34 23.99
N LEU A 387 -6.44 0.24 23.48
CA LEU A 387 -7.42 -0.71 23.98
C LEU A 387 -7.18 -2.09 23.34
N LYS A 388 -6.89 -3.11 24.15
CA LYS A 388 -6.51 -4.43 23.64
C LYS A 388 -7.72 -5.23 23.20
N LEU A 389 -7.80 -5.50 21.89
CA LEU A 389 -8.85 -6.33 21.31
C LEU A 389 -8.55 -7.82 21.55
N LEU A 390 -9.37 -8.47 22.38
CA LEU A 390 -9.22 -9.89 22.73
C LEU A 390 -9.84 -10.81 21.69
N TYR A 391 -10.95 -10.38 21.10
CA TYR A 391 -11.69 -11.12 20.10
C TYR A 391 -12.42 -10.15 19.20
N TYR A 392 -12.59 -10.54 17.95
CA TYR A 392 -13.45 -9.84 17.02
C TYR A 392 -14.23 -10.84 16.19
N CYS A 393 -15.34 -10.37 15.63
CA CYS A 393 -16.16 -11.20 14.80
C CYS A 393 -16.86 -10.40 13.70
N SER A 394 -16.86 -10.98 12.50
CA SER A 394 -17.64 -10.52 11.34
C SER A 394 -18.67 -11.61 11.03
N LEU A 395 -19.94 -11.23 10.88
CA LEU A 395 -21.09 -12.13 10.66
C LEU A 395 -21.09 -13.34 11.62
N CYS A 396 -21.39 -13.09 12.90
CA CYS A 396 -21.16 -14.08 13.95
C CYS A 396 -22.15 -15.25 13.90
N THR A 397 -21.62 -16.46 13.78
CA THR A 397 -22.39 -17.68 13.99
C THR A 397 -22.59 -17.93 15.49
N LYS A 398 -23.56 -18.78 15.84
CA LYS A 398 -23.81 -19.19 17.23
C LYS A 398 -22.55 -19.75 17.93
N GLU A 399 -21.70 -20.45 17.18
CA GLU A 399 -20.45 -21.01 17.70
C GLU A 399 -19.42 -19.92 18.05
N ARG A 400 -19.28 -18.90 17.19
CA ARG A 400 -18.42 -17.74 17.46
C ARG A 400 -18.90 -16.96 18.67
N PHE A 401 -20.22 -16.83 18.87
CA PHE A 401 -20.77 -16.24 20.07
C PHE A 401 -20.41 -17.01 21.34
N ARG A 402 -20.53 -18.35 21.34
CA ARG A 402 -20.13 -19.18 22.49
C ARG A 402 -18.63 -19.03 22.81
N MET A 403 -17.79 -18.93 21.78
CA MET A 403 -16.37 -18.68 21.96
C MET A 403 -16.11 -17.31 22.57
N ALA A 404 -16.75 -16.26 22.05
CA ALA A 404 -16.63 -14.90 22.58
C ALA A 404 -17.12 -14.80 24.03
N GLU A 405 -18.23 -15.45 24.37
CA GLU A 405 -18.75 -15.51 25.74
C GLU A 405 -17.76 -16.21 26.68
N LYS A 406 -17.19 -17.35 26.26
CA LYS A 406 -16.17 -18.08 27.03
C LYS A 406 -14.92 -17.23 27.27
N ILE A 407 -14.53 -16.40 26.31
CA ILE A 407 -13.41 -15.46 26.48
C ILE A 407 -13.81 -14.35 27.46
N ALA A 408 -14.97 -13.71 27.27
CA ALA A 408 -15.43 -12.59 28.07
C ALA A 408 -15.54 -12.94 29.57
N ARG A 409 -16.10 -14.13 29.89
CA ARG A 409 -16.28 -14.59 31.27
C ARG A 409 -14.97 -14.83 32.04
N ARG A 410 -13.80 -14.76 31.39
CA ARG A 410 -12.48 -14.83 32.05
C ARG A 410 -11.98 -13.47 32.57
N TYR A 411 -12.66 -12.39 32.22
CA TYR A 411 -12.25 -11.02 32.55
C TYR A 411 -13.32 -10.33 33.40
N SER A 412 -12.90 -9.39 34.24
CA SER A 412 -13.81 -8.54 35.00
C SER A 412 -14.63 -7.64 34.07
N THR A 413 -15.89 -7.40 34.42
CA THR A 413 -16.79 -6.45 33.74
C THR A 413 -16.30 -5.02 33.80
N ASP A 414 -15.43 -4.69 34.77
CA ASP A 414 -14.83 -3.36 34.91
C ASP A 414 -13.64 -3.14 33.96
N ASP A 415 -12.96 -4.22 33.55
CA ASP A 415 -11.79 -4.18 32.66
C ASP A 415 -12.13 -4.44 31.19
N LEU A 416 -13.27 -5.09 30.90
CA LEU A 416 -13.69 -5.52 29.55
C LEU A 416 -14.94 -4.78 29.07
N ALA A 417 -14.82 -4.13 27.90
CA ALA A 417 -15.95 -3.58 27.17
C ALA A 417 -16.37 -4.49 26.00
N ILE A 418 -17.66 -4.57 25.74
CA ILE A 418 -18.22 -5.21 24.55
C ILE A 418 -18.54 -4.13 23.53
N LEU A 419 -17.91 -4.19 22.36
CA LEU A 419 -18.04 -3.20 21.30
C LEU A 419 -18.87 -3.77 20.16
N VAL A 420 -19.73 -2.94 19.57
CA VAL A 420 -20.51 -3.27 18.38
C VAL A 420 -20.20 -2.25 17.30
N HIS A 421 -19.94 -2.74 16.09
CA HIS A 421 -19.63 -1.94 14.90
C HIS A 421 -20.64 -0.81 14.64
N GLY A 422 -20.13 0.30 14.11
CA GLY A 422 -20.90 1.47 13.66
C GLY A 422 -21.63 1.22 12.33
N GLY A 423 -22.14 2.29 11.72
CA GLY A 423 -22.80 2.24 10.41
C GLY A 423 -24.19 2.87 10.39
N GLY A 424 -25.12 2.25 9.66
CA GLY A 424 -26.48 2.77 9.55
C GLY A 424 -27.50 1.67 9.46
N ASN A 425 -27.57 0.83 10.50
CA ASN A 425 -28.40 -0.36 10.49
C ASN A 425 -29.32 -0.52 11.72
N ILE A 426 -29.64 0.57 12.42
CA ILE A 426 -30.65 0.56 13.49
C ILE A 426 -32.05 0.70 12.87
N VAL A 427 -32.96 -0.22 13.21
CA VAL A 427 -34.35 -0.37 12.69
C VAL A 427 -34.44 -0.78 11.22
N GLY A 428 -33.63 -0.18 10.36
CA GLY A 428 -33.72 -0.33 8.91
C GLY A 428 -33.44 -1.74 8.38
N TYR A 429 -32.72 -2.57 9.15
CA TYR A 429 -32.29 -3.91 8.74
C TYR A 429 -32.52 -4.88 9.89
N LYS A 430 -33.67 -5.58 9.84
CA LYS A 430 -34.11 -6.50 10.90
C LYS A 430 -33.05 -7.50 11.33
N GLU A 431 -32.31 -8.09 10.38
CA GLU A 431 -31.26 -9.07 10.69
C GLU A 431 -30.12 -8.47 11.53
N SER A 432 -29.76 -7.21 11.28
CA SER A 432 -28.75 -6.50 12.08
C SER A 432 -29.26 -6.17 13.49
N ASP A 433 -30.53 -5.79 13.62
CA ASP A 433 -31.15 -5.55 14.93
C ASP A 433 -31.26 -6.85 15.74
N ASP A 434 -31.71 -7.95 15.13
CA ASP A 434 -31.82 -9.27 15.79
C ASP A 434 -30.45 -9.77 16.28
N HIS A 435 -29.40 -9.55 15.48
CA HIS A 435 -28.03 -9.88 15.85
C HIS A 435 -27.57 -9.07 17.07
N ARG A 436 -27.85 -7.77 17.06
CA ARG A 436 -27.53 -6.87 18.18
C ARG A 436 -28.30 -7.23 19.45
N PHE A 437 -29.57 -7.59 19.33
CA PHE A 437 -30.35 -8.10 20.47
C PHE A 437 -29.73 -9.37 21.06
N SER A 438 -29.21 -10.26 20.22
CA SER A 438 -28.50 -11.46 20.69
C SER A 438 -27.25 -11.09 21.50
N ILE A 439 -26.50 -10.06 21.08
CA ILE A 439 -25.35 -9.53 21.84
C ILE A 439 -25.80 -9.01 23.21
N PHE A 440 -26.90 -8.27 23.28
CA PHE A 440 -27.42 -7.72 24.54
C PHE A 440 -27.80 -8.81 25.56
N GLU A 441 -28.39 -9.91 25.08
CA GLU A 441 -28.77 -11.03 25.95
C GLU A 441 -27.55 -11.84 26.40
N ILE A 442 -26.64 -12.19 25.47
CA ILE A 442 -25.47 -13.04 25.77
C ILE A 442 -24.50 -12.34 26.72
N PHE A 443 -24.27 -11.04 26.52
CA PHE A 443 -23.31 -10.24 27.30
C PHE A 443 -24.00 -9.40 28.38
N LYS A 444 -25.15 -9.86 28.88
CA LYS A 444 -25.85 -9.22 29.99
C LYS A 444 -24.93 -9.08 31.21
N GLY A 445 -24.83 -7.87 31.75
CA GLY A 445 -23.95 -7.52 32.87
C GLY A 445 -22.63 -6.88 32.46
N PHE A 446 -22.18 -7.05 31.20
CA PHE A 446 -21.07 -6.29 30.65
C PHE A 446 -21.55 -4.92 30.16
N LYS A 447 -20.64 -3.93 30.16
CA LYS A 447 -20.89 -2.66 29.49
C LYS A 447 -20.73 -2.84 27.98
N ILE A 448 -21.78 -2.47 27.26
CA ILE A 448 -21.88 -2.60 25.79
C ILE A 448 -21.84 -1.21 25.18
N PHE A 449 -20.99 -1.02 24.19
CA PHE A 449 -20.80 0.24 23.50
C PHE A 449 -21.01 0.02 22.00
N VAL A 450 -21.96 0.75 21.41
CA VAL A 450 -22.24 0.70 19.98
C VAL A 450 -21.62 1.94 19.34
N PHE A 451 -20.66 1.73 18.44
CA PHE A 451 -20.01 2.79 17.67
C PHE A 451 -21.04 3.62 16.87
N PRO A 452 -20.65 4.82 16.37
CA PRO A 452 -21.53 5.74 15.65
C PRO A 452 -22.47 5.05 14.63
N GLN A 453 -23.78 5.13 14.90
CA GLN A 453 -24.85 4.53 14.09
C GLN A 453 -25.86 5.59 13.62
N SER A 454 -26.46 5.37 12.44
CA SER A 454 -27.72 6.04 12.06
C SER A 454 -28.94 5.19 12.38
N VAL A 455 -30.03 5.88 12.74
CA VAL A 455 -31.37 5.30 12.91
C VAL A 455 -32.15 5.49 11.62
N PHE A 456 -32.65 4.38 11.06
CA PHE A 456 -33.40 4.40 9.80
C PHE A 456 -34.77 3.76 9.96
N ILE A 457 -35.83 4.55 9.89
CA ILE A 457 -37.21 4.11 10.16
C ILE A 457 -38.04 4.19 8.88
N ASN A 458 -38.16 3.06 8.18
CA ASN A 458 -38.99 2.95 6.97
C ASN A 458 -40.50 2.93 7.27
N ASN A 459 -40.88 2.39 8.42
CA ASN A 459 -42.29 2.20 8.77
C ASN A 459 -42.49 2.20 10.29
N PHE A 460 -42.97 3.34 10.80
CA PHE A 460 -43.30 3.56 12.21
C PHE A 460 -44.41 2.63 12.74
N LYS A 461 -45.18 1.97 11.87
CA LYS A 461 -46.25 1.03 12.24
C LYS A 461 -45.83 -0.43 12.17
N SER A 462 -44.58 -0.71 11.80
CA SER A 462 -44.11 -2.10 11.68
C SER A 462 -43.95 -2.77 13.05
N SER A 463 -44.26 -4.06 13.14
CA SER A 463 -44.04 -4.85 14.35
C SER A 463 -42.57 -4.89 14.76
N HIS A 464 -41.66 -4.85 13.79
CA HIS A 464 -40.21 -4.76 14.02
C HIS A 464 -39.83 -3.47 14.75
N PHE A 465 -40.41 -2.34 14.37
CA PHE A 465 -40.16 -1.07 15.05
C PHE A 465 -40.61 -1.10 16.51
N GLU A 466 -41.76 -1.72 16.81
CA GLU A 466 -42.22 -1.92 18.19
C GLU A 466 -41.25 -2.77 19.03
N ILE A 467 -40.65 -3.80 18.44
CA ILE A 467 -39.61 -4.62 19.10
C ILE A 467 -38.37 -3.76 19.37
N CYS A 468 -37.92 -2.99 18.37
CA CYS A 468 -36.78 -2.08 18.50
C CYS A 468 -36.98 -1.07 19.63
N LYS A 469 -38.19 -0.48 19.75
CA LYS A 469 -38.50 0.44 20.86
C LYS A 469 -38.27 -0.20 22.22
N LYS A 470 -38.78 -1.43 22.41
CA LYS A 470 -38.64 -2.15 23.69
C LYS A 470 -37.19 -2.53 23.99
N LYS A 471 -36.43 -2.96 22.97
CA LYS A 471 -35.05 -3.43 23.16
C LYS A 471 -34.03 -2.29 23.25
N TYR A 472 -34.27 -1.16 22.59
CA TYR A 472 -33.36 -0.01 22.61
C TYR A 472 -33.69 1.00 23.70
N CYS A 473 -34.89 1.04 24.27
CA CYS A 473 -35.20 2.03 25.32
C CYS A 473 -34.42 1.83 26.61
N CYS A 474 -34.25 0.58 27.04
CA CYS A 474 -34.19 0.31 28.47
C CYS A 474 -33.07 -0.65 28.86
N ASN A 475 -31.81 -0.24 28.63
CA ASN A 475 -30.63 -0.96 29.10
C ASN A 475 -29.51 -0.01 29.55
N GLU A 476 -29.34 0.15 30.87
CA GLU A 476 -28.33 1.00 31.51
C GLU A 476 -26.87 0.58 31.23
N ASN A 477 -26.68 -0.66 30.76
CA ASN A 477 -25.36 -1.15 30.39
C ASN A 477 -25.00 -0.85 28.94
N VAL A 478 -25.95 -0.38 28.13
CA VAL A 478 -25.73 -0.06 26.72
C VAL A 478 -25.57 1.45 26.54
N THR A 479 -24.50 1.83 25.85
CA THR A 479 -24.31 3.18 25.33
C THR A 479 -24.29 3.11 23.81
N PHE A 480 -25.20 3.83 23.17
CA PHE A 480 -25.21 4.06 21.74
C PHE A 480 -24.57 5.39 21.39
N VAL A 481 -23.73 5.39 20.37
CA VAL A 481 -23.29 6.62 19.72
C VAL A 481 -24.13 6.82 18.46
N MET A 482 -24.83 7.94 18.39
CA MET A 482 -25.54 8.36 17.19
C MET A 482 -24.57 9.17 16.33
N ARG A 483 -24.59 8.92 15.01
CA ARG A 483 -23.63 9.55 14.11
C ARG A 483 -24.09 10.87 13.50
N ASP A 484 -25.33 11.28 13.73
CA ASP A 484 -25.92 12.51 13.18
C ASP A 484 -27.07 12.99 14.07
N HIS A 485 -27.38 14.29 14.01
CA HIS A 485 -28.41 14.91 14.85
C HIS A 485 -29.81 14.35 14.62
N GLN A 486 -30.15 13.95 13.39
CA GLN A 486 -31.46 13.36 13.08
C GLN A 486 -31.62 12.01 13.81
N SER A 487 -30.62 11.15 13.69
CA SER A 487 -30.56 9.85 14.38
C SER A 487 -30.58 10.01 15.90
N TYR A 488 -29.87 11.03 16.42
CA TYR A 488 -29.89 11.34 17.85
C TYR A 488 -31.28 11.76 18.33
N ARG A 489 -31.98 12.63 17.59
CA ARG A 489 -33.37 13.01 17.90
C ARG A 489 -34.31 11.81 17.83
N TYR A 490 -34.18 10.94 16.83
CA TYR A 490 -34.99 9.73 16.76
C TYR A 490 -34.74 8.79 17.93
N ALA A 491 -33.49 8.62 18.33
CA ALA A 491 -33.16 7.81 19.50
C ALA A 491 -33.79 8.39 20.78
N GLN A 492 -33.68 9.69 21.00
CA GLN A 492 -34.31 10.37 22.14
C GLN A 492 -35.84 10.27 22.11
N GLN A 493 -36.46 10.42 20.94
CA GLN A 493 -37.91 10.44 20.81
C GLN A 493 -38.53 9.05 20.94
N TYR A 494 -37.98 8.05 20.26
CA TYR A 494 -38.61 6.74 20.14
C TYR A 494 -38.03 5.67 21.07
N PHE A 495 -36.79 5.85 21.51
CA PHE A 495 -36.07 4.90 22.37
C PHE A 495 -35.69 5.55 23.71
N SER A 496 -36.51 6.47 24.20
CA SER A 496 -36.33 7.07 25.53
C SER A 496 -36.49 6.02 26.63
N GLY A 497 -35.58 6.04 27.59
CA GLY A 497 -35.55 5.12 28.71
C GLY A 497 -34.19 5.17 29.40
N THR A 498 -33.71 4.03 29.88
CA THR A 498 -32.45 3.93 30.63
C THR A 498 -31.21 3.72 29.77
N THR A 499 -31.37 3.43 28.46
CA THR A 499 -30.24 3.34 27.52
C THR A 499 -29.62 4.71 27.29
N LYS A 500 -28.29 4.78 27.32
CA LYS A 500 -27.56 6.04 27.09
C LYS A 500 -27.33 6.28 25.60
N TYR A 501 -27.63 7.49 25.14
CA TYR A 501 -27.34 7.95 23.77
C TYR A 501 -26.39 9.15 23.82
N ILE A 502 -25.31 9.08 23.05
CA ILE A 502 -24.35 10.18 22.85
C ILE A 502 -24.19 10.46 21.35
N LEU A 503 -23.53 11.56 20.98
CA LEU A 503 -23.41 12.02 19.59
C LEU A 503 -21.94 12.25 19.24
N ALA A 504 -21.45 11.55 18.22
CA ALA A 504 -20.11 11.75 17.67
C ALA A 504 -20.09 11.46 16.17
N PRO A 505 -19.08 11.94 15.41
CA PRO A 505 -18.95 11.68 13.98
C PRO A 505 -18.78 10.20 13.64
N ASP A 506 -18.83 9.87 12.34
CA ASP A 506 -18.57 8.52 11.84
C ASP A 506 -17.09 8.12 12.03
N MET A 507 -16.86 6.87 12.42
CA MET A 507 -15.51 6.36 12.73
C MET A 507 -14.56 6.39 11.53
N ALA A 508 -15.05 6.41 10.29
CA ALA A 508 -14.20 6.52 9.10
C ALA A 508 -13.26 7.74 9.13
N PHE A 509 -13.61 8.83 9.84
CA PHE A 509 -12.73 9.99 10.03
C PHE A 509 -11.44 9.68 10.80
N GLN A 510 -11.36 8.56 11.53
CA GLN A 510 -10.12 8.11 12.17
C GLN A 510 -9.05 7.66 11.18
N ILE A 511 -9.40 7.39 9.91
CA ILE A 511 -8.41 7.14 8.85
C ILE A 511 -7.50 8.37 8.66
N GLY A 512 -8.05 9.58 8.77
CA GLY A 512 -7.31 10.83 8.56
C GLY A 512 -7.27 11.28 7.09
N PRO A 513 -6.53 12.37 6.80
CA PRO A 513 -6.44 12.93 5.45
C PRO A 513 -5.71 11.97 4.51
N MET A 514 -6.29 11.77 3.32
CA MET A 514 -5.84 10.81 2.33
C MET A 514 -5.36 11.53 1.06
N PRO A 515 -4.09 11.40 0.64
CA PRO A 515 -3.68 11.97 -0.63
C PRO A 515 -4.28 11.14 -1.79
N ARG A 516 -4.37 11.75 -2.96
CA ARG A 516 -4.61 10.99 -4.21
C ARG A 516 -3.34 10.20 -4.55
N PHE A 517 -3.51 8.93 -4.85
CA PHE A 517 -2.43 8.03 -5.28
C PHE A 517 -2.24 8.01 -6.79
N LEU A 518 -3.30 8.31 -7.53
CA LEU A 518 -3.35 8.24 -8.98
C LEU A 518 -3.99 9.52 -9.53
N SER A 519 -3.50 9.96 -10.69
CA SER A 519 -4.18 10.98 -11.46
C SER A 519 -5.56 10.48 -11.90
N PRO A 520 -6.59 11.35 -11.87
CA PRO A 520 -7.95 10.97 -12.22
C PRO A 520 -8.08 10.58 -13.69
N VAL A 521 -9.06 9.73 -13.99
CA VAL A 521 -9.37 9.24 -15.34
C VAL A 521 -10.55 10.01 -15.95
N PHE A 522 -11.42 10.53 -15.10
CA PHE A 522 -12.67 11.22 -15.44
C PHE A 522 -12.66 12.63 -14.84
N ASP A 523 -13.38 13.56 -15.47
CA ASP A 523 -13.66 14.84 -14.82
C ASP A 523 -14.68 14.62 -13.71
N ILE A 524 -15.73 13.86 -14.00
CA ILE A 524 -16.81 13.59 -13.06
C ILE A 524 -16.94 12.08 -12.84
N MET A 525 -16.82 11.66 -11.58
CA MET A 525 -17.14 10.31 -11.14
C MET A 525 -18.47 10.34 -10.38
N TRP A 526 -19.54 9.83 -11.01
CA TRP A 526 -20.86 9.73 -10.38
C TRP A 526 -21.04 8.34 -9.77
N ILE A 527 -20.97 8.28 -8.44
CA ILE A 527 -21.21 7.07 -7.66
C ILE A 527 -22.70 7.00 -7.35
N ARG A 528 -23.42 6.21 -8.16
CA ARG A 528 -24.86 6.03 -8.07
C ARG A 528 -25.20 4.69 -7.44
N ARG A 529 -26.10 4.66 -6.45
CA ARG A 529 -26.65 3.41 -5.90
C ARG A 529 -27.57 2.72 -6.90
N THR A 530 -27.51 1.39 -6.92
CA THR A 530 -28.49 0.55 -7.64
C THR A 530 -29.50 -0.17 -6.75
N ASP A 531 -29.41 0.01 -5.42
CA ASP A 531 -30.24 -0.65 -4.41
C ASP A 531 -31.42 0.25 -3.96
N THR A 532 -32.22 -0.21 -3.00
CA THR A 532 -33.44 0.47 -2.51
C THR A 532 -33.16 1.78 -1.77
N GLU A 533 -31.92 2.03 -1.36
CA GLU A 533 -31.50 3.31 -0.76
C GLU A 533 -31.29 4.41 -1.82
N THR A 534 -31.38 4.08 -3.12
CA THR A 534 -31.28 5.08 -4.19
C THR A 534 -32.37 6.17 -4.04
N PRO A 535 -32.05 7.45 -4.31
CA PRO A 535 -33.05 8.51 -4.32
C PRO A 535 -34.14 8.34 -5.39
N GLY A 536 -33.97 7.40 -6.33
CA GLY A 536 -35.00 7.02 -7.30
C GLY A 536 -35.02 7.85 -8.59
N TYR A 537 -34.01 8.71 -8.82
CA TYR A 537 -33.87 9.38 -10.12
C TYR A 537 -33.52 8.35 -11.21
N LYS A 538 -34.32 8.36 -12.29
CA LYS A 538 -34.22 7.38 -13.38
C LYS A 538 -33.26 7.83 -14.47
N ALA A 539 -33.34 9.09 -14.86
CA ALA A 539 -32.50 9.69 -15.89
C ALA A 539 -31.20 10.24 -15.27
N ILE A 540 -30.11 10.10 -16.02
CA ILE A 540 -28.84 10.76 -15.74
C ILE A 540 -28.67 11.81 -16.83
N PRO A 541 -28.41 13.08 -16.49
CA PRO A 541 -28.15 14.11 -17.49
C PRO A 541 -26.93 13.74 -18.33
N SER A 542 -26.92 14.15 -19.59
CA SER A 542 -25.75 13.97 -20.45
C SER A 542 -24.70 15.02 -20.10
N ALA A 543 -23.44 14.61 -19.97
CA ALA A 543 -22.35 15.56 -19.76
C ALA A 543 -22.15 16.44 -21.01
N PRO A 544 -21.78 17.73 -20.84
CA PRO A 544 -21.51 18.61 -21.96
C PRO A 544 -20.24 18.17 -22.73
N PRO A 545 -20.06 18.62 -23.98
CA PRO A 545 -18.87 18.29 -24.78
C PRO A 545 -17.56 18.59 -24.04
N GLY A 546 -16.57 17.70 -24.19
CA GLY A 546 -15.25 17.82 -23.53
C GLY A 546 -15.18 17.29 -22.09
N ILE A 547 -16.33 17.13 -21.42
CA ILE A 547 -16.40 16.58 -20.07
C ILE A 547 -16.53 15.06 -20.11
N ARG A 548 -15.59 14.36 -19.47
CA ARG A 548 -15.64 12.91 -19.35
C ARG A 548 -16.28 12.53 -18.02
N MET A 549 -17.52 12.06 -18.09
CA MET A 549 -18.27 11.57 -16.95
C MET A 549 -18.37 10.05 -16.95
N HIS A 550 -18.21 9.43 -15.77
CA HIS A 550 -18.46 8.01 -15.58
C HIS A 550 -19.46 7.79 -14.45
N VAL A 551 -20.48 6.98 -14.72
CA VAL A 551 -21.55 6.67 -13.78
C VAL A 551 -21.54 5.19 -13.46
N SER A 552 -21.36 4.84 -12.20
CA SER A 552 -21.32 3.44 -11.79
C SER A 552 -21.48 3.26 -10.29
N ASP A 553 -21.94 2.07 -9.89
CA ASP A 553 -21.96 1.65 -8.49
C ASP A 553 -20.66 0.92 -8.13
N TRP A 554 -20.05 1.31 -7.02
CA TRP A 554 -18.82 0.72 -6.50
C TRP A 554 -18.97 -0.74 -6.06
N TRP A 555 -20.19 -1.26 -5.96
CA TRP A 555 -20.45 -2.68 -5.70
C TRP A 555 -19.98 -3.58 -6.84
N LYS A 556 -19.91 -3.02 -8.06
CA LYS A 556 -19.36 -3.68 -9.24
C LYS A 556 -17.84 -3.71 -9.23
N TRP A 557 -17.20 -2.84 -8.46
CA TRP A 557 -15.76 -2.77 -8.29
C TRP A 557 -15.30 -3.78 -7.23
N LYS A 558 -14.99 -5.01 -7.66
CA LYS A 558 -14.65 -6.11 -6.77
C LYS A 558 -13.26 -5.95 -6.16
N THR A 559 -13.15 -6.31 -4.90
CA THR A 559 -11.89 -6.26 -4.16
C THR A 559 -11.31 -7.67 -4.04
N PRO A 560 -10.00 -7.89 -4.22
CA PRO A 560 -9.37 -9.19 -4.00
C PRO A 560 -9.66 -9.77 -2.62
N GLY A 561 -9.78 -11.10 -2.52
CA GLY A 561 -9.98 -11.79 -1.24
C GLY A 561 -8.82 -11.55 -0.27
N ALA A 562 -9.08 -11.79 1.03
CA ALA A 562 -8.08 -11.66 2.08
C ALA A 562 -8.17 -12.85 3.06
N PRO A 563 -7.06 -13.22 3.73
CA PRO A 563 -7.00 -14.28 4.73
C PRO A 563 -7.99 -14.16 5.89
N ASN A 564 -8.30 -12.94 6.35
CA ASN A 564 -9.20 -12.70 7.48
C ASN A 564 -10.05 -11.43 7.26
N SER A 565 -11.09 -11.24 8.09
CA SER A 565 -12.05 -10.13 7.88
C SER A 565 -11.48 -8.74 8.20
N MET A 566 -10.46 -8.62 9.06
CA MET A 566 -9.82 -7.33 9.33
C MET A 566 -8.98 -6.85 8.13
N GLU A 567 -8.18 -7.76 7.58
CA GLU A 567 -7.42 -7.51 6.35
C GLU A 567 -8.35 -7.29 5.16
N ARG A 568 -9.45 -8.06 5.09
CA ARG A 568 -10.49 -7.87 4.08
C ARG A 568 -11.10 -6.47 4.17
N ALA A 569 -11.41 -6.00 5.37
CA ALA A 569 -11.97 -4.67 5.56
C ALA A 569 -10.99 -3.57 5.09
N HIS A 570 -9.70 -3.72 5.41
CA HIS A 570 -8.64 -2.84 4.92
C HIS A 570 -8.57 -2.81 3.39
N TYR A 571 -8.58 -3.96 2.72
CA TYR A 571 -8.52 -4.02 1.26
C TYR A 571 -9.74 -3.36 0.63
N ILE A 572 -10.94 -3.63 1.17
CA ILE A 572 -12.18 -3.06 0.63
C ILE A 572 -12.20 -1.54 0.82
N CYS A 573 -11.83 -1.05 2.00
CA CYS A 573 -11.75 0.39 2.26
C CYS A 573 -10.74 1.08 1.33
N THR A 574 -9.53 0.53 1.22
CA THR A 574 -8.49 1.04 0.31
C THR A 574 -8.98 1.08 -1.13
N ASN A 575 -9.69 0.04 -1.57
CA ASN A 575 -10.28 -0.03 -2.89
C ASN A 575 -11.40 1.00 -3.11
N GLY A 576 -12.09 1.43 -2.05
CA GLY A 576 -13.01 2.57 -2.05
C GLY A 576 -12.31 3.87 -2.42
N PHE A 577 -11.17 4.18 -1.81
CA PHE A 577 -10.36 5.35 -2.18
C PHE A 577 -9.87 5.27 -3.62
N PHE A 578 -9.43 4.08 -4.08
CA PHE A 578 -9.08 3.86 -5.49
C PHE A 578 -10.22 4.11 -6.45
N TYR A 579 -11.45 3.78 -6.06
CA TYR A 579 -12.62 4.01 -6.88
C TYR A 579 -12.94 5.51 -7.00
N LEU A 580 -12.96 6.24 -5.88
CA LEU A 580 -13.31 7.67 -5.84
C LEU A 580 -12.30 8.55 -6.59
N GLN A 581 -11.00 8.30 -6.42
CA GLN A 581 -9.96 9.16 -6.98
C GLN A 581 -9.89 9.17 -8.52
N ARG A 582 -10.62 8.27 -9.18
CA ARG A 582 -10.75 8.27 -10.64
C ARG A 582 -11.47 9.51 -11.17
N GLY A 583 -12.23 10.24 -10.35
CA GLY A 583 -12.84 11.52 -10.71
C GLY A 583 -12.05 12.73 -10.21
N ARG A 584 -11.99 13.81 -11.00
CA ARG A 584 -11.55 15.13 -10.49
C ARG A 584 -12.57 15.67 -9.50
N VAL A 585 -13.85 15.53 -9.82
CA VAL A 585 -15.01 15.81 -8.96
C VAL A 585 -15.86 14.54 -8.81
N VAL A 586 -16.53 14.40 -7.67
CA VAL A 586 -17.43 13.27 -7.40
C VAL A 586 -18.88 13.74 -7.26
N ILE A 587 -19.83 13.01 -7.84
CA ILE A 587 -21.26 13.12 -7.50
C ILE A 587 -21.65 11.83 -6.78
N THR A 588 -22.36 11.90 -5.65
CA THR A 588 -22.72 10.69 -4.93
C THR A 588 -24.01 10.79 -4.11
N ASP A 589 -24.76 9.70 -4.09
CA ASP A 589 -25.90 9.43 -3.22
C ASP A 589 -25.53 8.46 -2.08
N ARG A 590 -24.23 8.24 -1.84
CA ARG A 590 -23.70 7.41 -0.74
C ARG A 590 -23.06 8.30 0.31
N LEU A 591 -23.48 8.13 1.57
CA LEU A 591 -22.86 8.84 2.69
C LEU A 591 -21.34 8.60 2.80
N HIS A 592 -20.87 7.39 2.57
CA HIS A 592 -19.43 7.15 2.55
C HIS A 592 -18.75 7.65 1.27
N GLY A 593 -19.48 7.90 0.19
CA GLY A 593 -18.97 8.68 -0.92
C GLY A 593 -18.60 10.10 -0.46
N HIS A 594 -19.47 10.74 0.34
CA HIS A 594 -19.19 12.04 0.97
C HIS A 594 -17.97 12.01 1.90
N ILE A 595 -17.96 11.07 2.86
CA ILE A 595 -16.91 11.02 3.89
C ILE A 595 -15.56 10.73 3.22
N LEU A 596 -15.47 9.72 2.35
CA LEU A 596 -14.20 9.37 1.71
C LEU A 596 -13.72 10.47 0.74
N ALA A 597 -14.63 11.15 0.03
CA ALA A 597 -14.26 12.33 -0.78
C ALA A 597 -13.73 13.48 0.09
N THR A 598 -14.31 13.69 1.28
CA THR A 598 -13.84 14.66 2.27
C THR A 598 -12.43 14.29 2.75
N LEU A 599 -12.19 13.03 3.15
CA LEU A 599 -10.85 12.56 3.53
C LEU A 599 -9.82 12.80 2.43
N MET A 600 -10.22 12.66 1.16
CA MET A 600 -9.34 12.82 0.00
C MET A 600 -9.23 14.27 -0.54
N ASN A 601 -9.91 15.23 0.09
CA ASN A 601 -10.07 16.59 -0.43
C ASN A 601 -10.58 16.64 -1.89
N ILE A 602 -11.44 15.71 -2.27
CA ILE A 602 -12.04 15.68 -3.61
C ILE A 602 -13.29 16.55 -3.57
N PRO A 603 -13.39 17.63 -4.38
CA PRO A 603 -14.63 18.39 -4.46
C PRO A 603 -15.78 17.50 -4.92
N HIS A 604 -16.96 17.64 -4.31
CA HIS A 604 -18.05 16.71 -4.59
C HIS A 604 -19.45 17.27 -4.34
N VAL A 605 -20.43 16.65 -4.99
CA VAL A 605 -21.85 16.97 -4.86
C VAL A 605 -22.60 15.79 -4.27
N LEU A 606 -23.43 16.05 -3.27
CA LEU A 606 -24.29 15.09 -2.63
C LEU A 606 -25.68 15.13 -3.27
N ILE A 607 -26.20 13.97 -3.64
CA ILE A 607 -27.61 13.82 -4.02
C ILE A 607 -28.33 13.15 -2.86
N ASP A 608 -29.17 13.93 -2.19
CA ASP A 608 -29.89 13.43 -1.04
C ASP A 608 -31.00 12.46 -1.44
N ASN A 609 -31.41 11.60 -0.51
CA ASN A 609 -32.56 10.73 -0.69
C ASN A 609 -33.77 11.28 0.06
N LYS A 610 -34.94 10.65 -0.10
CA LYS A 610 -36.19 11.03 0.59
C LYS A 610 -36.07 11.06 2.13
N GLU A 611 -35.04 10.40 2.66
CA GLU A 611 -34.81 10.17 4.08
C GLU A 611 -33.85 11.20 4.68
N HIS A 612 -33.33 12.09 3.83
CA HIS A 612 -32.43 13.18 4.18
C HIS A 612 -31.18 12.72 4.94
N LYS A 613 -30.71 11.50 4.66
CA LYS A 613 -29.58 10.88 5.37
C LYS A 613 -28.28 11.62 5.09
N LEU A 614 -28.07 12.07 3.86
CA LEU A 614 -26.83 12.74 3.48
C LEU A 614 -26.83 14.17 4.03
N SER A 615 -27.95 14.89 3.91
CA SER A 615 -28.07 16.23 4.51
C SER A 615 -27.98 16.20 6.03
N ALA A 616 -28.61 15.23 6.71
CA ALA A 616 -28.53 15.09 8.16
C ALA A 616 -27.08 14.96 8.65
N TYR A 617 -26.27 14.12 7.99
CA TYR A 617 -24.86 13.98 8.33
C TYR A 617 -24.04 15.23 7.97
N HIS A 618 -24.25 15.76 6.76
CA HIS A 618 -23.54 16.95 6.29
C HIS A 618 -23.77 18.15 7.23
N LEU A 619 -25.03 18.43 7.57
CA LEU A 619 -25.39 19.51 8.50
C LEU A 619 -24.83 19.29 9.91
N SER A 620 -24.65 18.03 10.32
CA SER A 620 -24.10 17.69 11.64
C SER A 620 -22.60 17.97 11.74
N TRP A 621 -21.82 17.69 10.70
CA TRP A 621 -20.36 17.65 10.84
C TRP A 621 -19.55 18.42 9.80
N THR A 622 -20.11 18.60 8.61
CA THR A 622 -19.36 19.10 7.45
C THR A 622 -20.02 20.32 6.80
N ALA A 623 -20.91 21.00 7.54
CA ALA A 623 -21.78 22.06 7.02
C ALA A 623 -21.02 23.29 6.49
N GLY A 624 -19.82 23.54 7.01
CA GLY A 624 -18.96 24.65 6.57
C GLY A 624 -18.03 24.33 5.39
N LEU A 625 -17.97 23.07 4.91
CA LEU A 625 -17.05 22.69 3.83
C LEU A 625 -17.33 23.46 2.54
N GLU A 626 -16.30 24.15 2.02
CA GLU A 626 -16.44 25.02 0.84
C GLU A 626 -16.46 24.28 -0.51
N ASN A 627 -16.06 23.01 -0.50
CA ASN A 627 -15.92 22.16 -1.70
C ASN A 627 -16.98 21.05 -1.79
N THR A 628 -18.05 21.16 -0.98
CA THR A 628 -19.19 20.24 -0.99
C THR A 628 -20.47 21.01 -1.27
N TYR A 629 -21.28 20.51 -2.20
CA TYR A 629 -22.65 20.97 -2.41
C TYR A 629 -23.64 19.83 -2.21
N ILE A 630 -24.91 20.17 -1.95
CA ILE A 630 -26.00 19.20 -1.81
C ILE A 630 -27.19 19.63 -2.65
N THR A 631 -27.87 18.66 -3.25
CA THR A 631 -29.10 18.83 -4.02
C THR A 631 -29.92 17.54 -3.96
N ASP A 632 -31.17 17.60 -4.39
CA ASP A 632 -32.06 16.46 -4.61
C ASP A 632 -32.28 16.18 -6.11
N ASN A 633 -31.75 17.03 -6.99
CA ASN A 633 -31.98 16.99 -8.43
C ASN A 633 -30.70 16.56 -9.20
N PRO A 634 -30.78 15.56 -10.09
CA PRO A 634 -29.63 15.06 -10.84
C PRO A 634 -29.06 16.07 -11.85
N ASP A 635 -29.89 16.89 -12.51
CA ASP A 635 -29.45 17.94 -13.45
C ASP A 635 -28.68 19.03 -12.69
N THR A 636 -29.26 19.51 -11.58
CA THR A 636 -28.58 20.46 -10.69
C THR A 636 -27.29 19.88 -10.11
N ALA A 637 -27.24 18.57 -9.85
CA ALA A 637 -26.02 17.92 -9.37
C ALA A 637 -24.89 17.97 -10.42
N LEU A 638 -25.22 17.79 -11.70
CA LEU A 638 -24.27 17.94 -12.79
C LEU A 638 -23.79 19.38 -12.90
N ASP A 639 -24.69 20.37 -12.87
CA ASP A 639 -24.33 21.79 -12.94
C ASP A 639 -23.40 22.21 -11.81
N LEU A 640 -23.68 21.76 -10.58
CA LEU A 640 -22.84 22.01 -9.42
C LEU A 640 -21.48 21.33 -9.55
N ALA A 641 -21.42 20.12 -10.13
CA ALA A 641 -20.16 19.42 -10.36
C ALA A 641 -19.30 20.13 -11.42
N LEU A 642 -19.92 20.66 -12.49
CA LEU A 642 -19.25 21.48 -13.49
C LEU A 642 -18.73 22.78 -12.87
N LYS A 643 -19.52 23.43 -12.00
CA LYS A 643 -19.09 24.59 -11.23
C LYS A 643 -17.88 24.29 -10.34
N LEU A 644 -17.83 23.11 -9.71
CA LEU A 644 -16.67 22.67 -8.92
C LEU A 644 -15.44 22.42 -9.78
N LEU A 645 -15.61 21.83 -10.98
CA LEU A 645 -14.50 21.64 -11.93
C LEU A 645 -13.88 22.98 -12.34
N GLU A 646 -14.70 23.98 -12.63
CA GLU A 646 -14.23 25.32 -13.00
C GLU A 646 -13.61 26.05 -11.80
N LYS A 647 -14.30 26.07 -10.65
CA LYS A 647 -13.83 26.74 -9.41
C LYS A 647 -12.45 26.25 -8.99
N TYR A 648 -12.17 24.95 -9.15
CA TYR A 648 -10.93 24.32 -8.69
C TYR A 648 -10.02 23.90 -9.85
N LYS A 649 -10.20 24.43 -11.06
CA LYS A 649 -9.47 23.97 -12.26
C LYS A 649 -7.95 24.01 -12.11
N ASP A 650 -7.43 25.01 -11.39
CA ASP A 650 -6.00 25.26 -11.23
C ASP A 650 -5.33 24.38 -10.17
N VAL A 651 -6.12 23.80 -9.26
CA VAL A 651 -5.61 22.93 -8.17
C VAL A 651 -5.98 21.46 -8.37
N LEU A 652 -6.99 21.17 -9.20
CA LEU A 652 -7.39 19.81 -9.51
C LEU A 652 -6.33 19.14 -10.39
N PRO A 653 -5.91 17.90 -10.07
CA PRO A 653 -4.93 17.20 -10.88
C PRO A 653 -5.45 16.99 -12.31
N PRO A 654 -4.55 17.02 -13.31
CA PRO A 654 -4.93 16.78 -14.69
C PRO A 654 -5.43 15.34 -14.86
N ARG A 655 -6.34 15.14 -15.82
CA ARG A 655 -6.76 13.79 -16.21
C ARG A 655 -5.59 13.03 -16.84
N LEU A 656 -5.51 11.73 -16.59
CA LEU A 656 -4.59 10.85 -17.30
C LEU A 656 -4.87 10.88 -18.80
N PRO A 657 -3.86 11.18 -19.65
CA PRO A 657 -4.04 11.20 -21.09
C PRO A 657 -4.20 9.76 -21.63
N PHE A 658 -4.76 9.67 -22.84
CA PHE A 658 -4.88 8.43 -23.64
C PHE A 658 -5.78 7.32 -23.08
N LEU A 659 -6.31 7.44 -21.85
CA LEU A 659 -7.27 6.46 -21.30
C LEU A 659 -8.64 6.45 -21.98
N GLN A 660 -8.83 7.30 -22.99
CA GLN A 660 -9.94 7.24 -23.93
C GLN A 660 -9.68 6.32 -25.13
N ILE A 661 -8.43 5.91 -25.36
CA ILE A 661 -8.05 5.05 -26.49
C ILE A 661 -8.19 3.61 -26.00
N ASP A 662 -9.01 2.82 -26.67
CA ASP A 662 -9.20 1.40 -26.39
C ASP A 662 -8.60 0.56 -27.52
N GLU A 663 -7.85 -0.48 -27.15
CA GLU A 663 -7.14 -1.39 -28.05
C GLU A 663 -8.07 -2.09 -29.07
N ARG A 664 -9.37 -2.15 -28.76
CA ARG A 664 -10.39 -2.87 -29.55
C ARG A 664 -11.29 -1.97 -30.37
N THR A 665 -11.19 -0.65 -30.22
CA THR A 665 -12.02 0.30 -30.96
C THR A 665 -11.21 1.00 -32.05
N SER A 666 -11.52 0.69 -33.31
CA SER A 666 -11.17 1.50 -34.48
C SER A 666 -12.00 2.79 -34.59
N LYS A 667 -12.97 2.98 -33.69
CA LYS A 667 -13.74 4.21 -33.57
C LYS A 667 -12.99 5.15 -32.63
N ILE A 668 -12.59 6.30 -33.16
CA ILE A 668 -12.35 7.51 -32.36
C ILE A 668 -13.52 7.60 -31.38
N VAL A 669 -13.24 7.57 -30.08
CA VAL A 669 -14.27 7.85 -29.08
C VAL A 669 -14.76 9.26 -29.36
N GLU A 670 -15.96 9.38 -29.94
CA GLU A 670 -16.67 10.63 -30.12
C GLU A 670 -16.97 11.19 -28.72
N PHE A 671 -16.04 11.96 -28.17
CA PHE A 671 -16.44 13.12 -27.38
C PHE A 671 -17.26 13.99 -28.32
N GLY A 672 -18.48 14.38 -27.91
CA GLY A 672 -19.48 15.00 -28.79
C GLY A 672 -18.84 15.85 -29.88
N LYS A 673 -19.10 15.47 -31.14
CA LYS A 673 -18.57 16.18 -32.32
C LYS A 673 -18.77 17.69 -32.10
N PRO A 674 -17.75 18.52 -32.33
CA PRO A 674 -17.98 19.95 -32.49
C PRO A 674 -18.97 20.13 -33.63
N GLU A 675 -20.05 20.88 -33.41
CA GLU A 675 -20.78 21.44 -34.54
C GLU A 675 -19.80 22.35 -35.28
N ASP A 676 -19.65 22.10 -36.57
CA ASP A 676 -18.84 22.89 -37.48
C ASP A 676 -19.30 24.36 -37.43
N GLY A 677 -18.42 25.24 -36.98
CA GLY A 677 -18.68 26.68 -37.01
C GLY A 677 -17.70 27.47 -36.16
N TYR A 678 -16.55 27.81 -36.73
CA TYR A 678 -16.19 29.18 -37.12
C TYR A 678 -14.69 29.26 -37.44
N ALA A 679 -14.43 29.38 -38.75
CA ALA A 679 -13.23 29.85 -39.47
C ALA A 679 -11.85 29.30 -39.08
#